data_AF-A0A5N5SUI3-F1
#
_entry.id   AF-A0A5N5SUI3-F1
#
_cell.length_a   1.000
_cell.length_b   1.000
_cell.length_c   1.000
_cell.angle_alpha   90.00
_cell.angle_beta   90.00
_cell.angle_gamma   90.00
#
_symmetry.space_group_name_H-M   'P 1'
#
loop_
_entity.id
_entity.type
_entity.pdbx_description
1 polymer ?
#
loop_
_entity_poly.entity_id
_entity_poly.type
_entity_poly.pdbx_seq_one_letter_code
_entity_poly.pdbx_strand_id
1 'polypeptide(L)'
;MSTEKRSIQNAETNENLSHCDKEAQKLGVKMKAKSRQTNKPSNRERSNQTNEKKFEEAETFFKKAKHHTSEERQTDEDSLAQQLSTLSTSNQSVCSSSIQPLFSSERDSKSSDEQNVLESVKPYASNLEDTSPKTSFDAYQKELCEKILKTDPLLSIRDSKIYFTQFQSNFCHKVIKELNSANIKNEFLKINNDYDRIRYILQFEKFVNLKFSITKHNYKSEKFASALEKDFYIHNRLMKRAWINIMLLKFDEAREDAYRSLQYHFDPSVMWNSYEVLGHCYAKIGKHNTAEGFFSQALERLKKSNLDQKRKTVTEMRINSIFKKIKGRKDIEGAAKNITEVLTTPQVSYGVNKTLICATDAVEVKINEKTDIGLYATKDIYPGDVIMVENPYASALYRENIETRCINCFKRFKSSIPCDTCTRVWFCSEECLMEAKAGFHSSECKVLHLLYDKNIGRMTPLVFRILLRLTWENIKSLRKSRKIDTTLPDSHPLHMNFDFEEKYSTDDYLTTYKLVTNAQKRNFGDLFERTIIAVYLNQCLKEVDFYKGNNVSSDDEIFVSSLILRHLQNSSCNAHNIVEFFVRDNLDIISVHYLGISIYPTISLINNSCNPNVFKYYVGKDSVIRATNIIRKGEQILDNYSHAYDTMRRESRRNFLKNQYMFHCGCIACEENWPIFEDNKVYMKLACPEEQCDQVIEYDGKEKMNCPSCGFNKKHEHLLKEIKSKIKDFEHSFHSLKCGLEKEAAITTIKNFQMYSNKNFIPPARCLRIFQKIFKESFYLQGNIFRIHTK
;
A
#
# COMPACT_ATOMS: atom_id res chain seq x y z
N MET A 1 28.29 -16.27 -43.59
CA MET A 1 28.04 -16.52 -45.01
C MET A 1 26.94 -15.59 -45.48
N SER A 2 27.12 -15.02 -46.68
CA SER A 2 26.24 -14.13 -47.47
C SER A 2 25.75 -12.84 -46.80
N THR A 3 26.42 -11.69 -46.98
CA THR A 3 26.25 -10.68 -48.08
C THR A 3 24.86 -10.02 -48.03
N GLU A 4 24.71 -8.72 -47.84
CA GLU A 4 25.10 -7.67 -48.80
C GLU A 4 25.49 -6.33 -48.17
N LYS A 5 26.42 -5.66 -48.87
CA LYS A 5 26.86 -4.28 -48.69
C LYS A 5 25.93 -3.33 -49.45
N ARG A 6 25.70 -2.13 -48.92
CA ARG A 6 25.90 -0.89 -49.71
C ARG A 6 26.13 0.31 -48.80
N SER A 7 27.34 0.82 -48.95
CA SER A 7 27.92 2.08 -48.48
C SER A 7 27.63 3.21 -49.47
N ILE A 8 27.63 4.48 -49.03
CA ILE A 8 28.55 5.57 -49.49
C ILE A 8 28.00 7.00 -49.25
N GLN A 9 28.84 7.78 -48.53
CA GLN A 9 29.23 9.23 -48.61
C GLN A 9 28.17 10.34 -48.42
N ASN A 10 28.33 11.32 -47.51
CA ASN A 10 29.38 12.34 -47.21
C ASN A 10 29.24 13.66 -47.99
N ALA A 11 29.31 14.76 -47.21
CA ALA A 11 29.79 16.14 -47.47
C ALA A 11 28.79 17.17 -46.90
N GLU A 12 29.09 17.94 -45.83
CA GLU A 12 29.95 19.16 -45.78
C GLU A 12 29.44 20.25 -46.75
N THR A 13 29.22 21.54 -46.44
CA THR A 13 29.80 22.50 -45.46
C THR A 13 29.09 23.86 -45.63
N ASN A 14 29.14 24.72 -44.58
CA ASN A 14 29.24 26.21 -44.58
C ASN A 14 28.14 27.06 -45.27
N GLU A 15 27.85 28.34 -44.96
CA GLU A 15 28.18 29.34 -43.94
C GLU A 15 27.25 30.57 -44.21
N ASN A 16 26.82 31.25 -43.16
CA ASN A 16 26.72 32.72 -42.98
C ASN A 16 25.95 33.71 -43.91
N LEU A 17 25.23 34.61 -43.20
CA LEU A 17 25.00 36.07 -43.43
C LEU A 17 24.16 36.50 -44.65
N SER A 18 23.39 37.59 -44.71
CA SER A 18 22.88 38.61 -43.78
C SER A 18 22.00 39.59 -44.59
N HIS A 19 21.02 40.23 -43.91
CA HIS A 19 20.54 41.62 -44.09
C HIS A 19 19.51 42.09 -45.16
N CYS A 20 18.53 42.86 -44.63
CA CYS A 20 17.84 44.09 -45.13
C CYS A 20 16.77 43.97 -46.26
N ASP A 21 15.68 44.75 -46.34
CA ASP A 21 15.24 45.96 -45.64
C ASP A 21 13.74 46.31 -45.89
N LYS A 22 13.15 47.05 -44.93
CA LYS A 22 12.17 48.19 -44.94
C LYS A 22 10.88 48.28 -45.79
N GLU A 23 9.83 48.81 -45.13
CA GLU A 23 9.04 50.08 -45.35
C GLU A 23 7.61 49.91 -44.76
N ALA A 24 7.02 50.65 -43.80
CA ALA A 24 6.86 52.06 -43.41
C ALA A 24 5.62 52.80 -44.02
N GLN A 25 4.63 53.22 -43.18
CA GLN A 25 4.08 54.61 -43.09
C GLN A 25 2.83 54.78 -42.16
N LYS A 26 2.55 56.05 -41.83
CA LYS A 26 1.84 56.67 -40.67
C LYS A 26 0.43 57.23 -41.01
N LEU A 27 -0.35 57.64 -39.98
CA LEU A 27 -1.05 58.96 -39.77
C LEU A 27 -1.85 58.90 -38.44
N GLY A 28 -1.68 59.79 -37.42
CA GLY A 28 -2.25 61.14 -37.22
C GLY A 28 -3.64 61.06 -36.52
N VAL A 29 -4.04 61.73 -35.41
CA VAL A 29 -4.05 63.17 -35.04
C VAL A 29 -4.47 63.36 -33.55
N LYS A 30 -4.08 64.50 -32.95
CA LYS A 30 -4.30 65.02 -31.57
C LYS A 30 -5.71 65.59 -31.31
N MET A 31 -6.10 65.78 -30.03
CA MET A 31 -6.49 67.11 -29.46
C MET A 31 -6.55 67.15 -27.91
N LYS A 32 -6.22 68.34 -27.36
CA LYS A 32 -6.15 68.78 -25.94
C LYS A 32 -7.59 69.14 -25.43
N ALA A 33 -7.92 69.45 -24.16
CA ALA A 33 -7.25 70.23 -23.12
C ALA A 33 -8.02 70.20 -21.75
N LYS A 34 -7.28 70.45 -20.64
CA LYS A 34 -7.50 71.35 -19.46
C LYS A 34 -8.90 71.41 -18.78
N SER A 35 -9.09 71.66 -17.47
CA SER A 35 -8.28 71.86 -16.25
C SER A 35 -9.21 72.25 -15.07
N ARG A 36 -8.68 72.21 -13.82
CA ARG A 36 -9.10 72.87 -12.54
C ARG A 36 -10.07 72.08 -11.63
N GLN A 37 -9.63 71.63 -10.43
CA GLN A 37 -9.48 72.35 -9.13
C GLN A 37 -10.86 72.82 -8.61
N THR A 38 -11.37 72.45 -7.43
CA THR A 38 -10.84 72.70 -6.06
C THR A 38 -11.69 72.01 -4.96
N ASN A 39 -11.07 71.80 -3.79
CA ASN A 39 -11.60 71.89 -2.40
C ASN A 39 -12.47 70.78 -1.76
N LYS A 40 -11.86 70.15 -0.72
CA LYS A 40 -12.44 69.65 0.56
C LYS A 40 -13.08 70.82 1.37
N PRO A 41 -13.82 70.66 2.53
CA PRO A 41 -13.76 69.57 3.53
C PRO A 41 -15.06 69.21 4.34
N SER A 42 -14.90 68.19 5.21
CA SER A 42 -15.35 68.10 6.63
C SER A 42 -16.69 67.43 7.08
N ASN A 43 -16.49 66.42 7.95
CA ASN A 43 -17.07 66.13 9.29
C ASN A 43 -18.50 65.63 9.55
N ARG A 44 -18.53 64.51 10.32
CA ARG A 44 -19.39 64.14 11.49
C ARG A 44 -20.90 64.02 11.29
N GLU A 45 -21.69 63.20 11.99
CA GLU A 45 -21.64 62.10 12.97
C GLU A 45 -23.12 61.67 13.18
N ARG A 46 -23.39 60.41 13.56
CA ARG A 46 -24.61 59.92 14.27
C ARG A 46 -25.95 59.91 13.47
N SER A 47 -26.91 58.99 13.62
CA SER A 47 -27.20 57.90 14.56
C SER A 47 -28.38 57.05 14.03
N ASN A 48 -28.75 56.01 14.81
CA ASN A 48 -30.00 55.22 14.81
C ASN A 48 -29.97 53.98 13.88
N GLN A 49 -29.58 52.78 14.34
CA GLN A 49 -30.24 51.95 15.36
C GLN A 49 -31.76 51.82 15.14
N THR A 50 -32.16 50.80 14.40
CA THR A 50 -33.29 49.90 14.70
C THR A 50 -33.22 48.70 13.75
N ASN A 51 -32.86 47.53 14.30
CA ASN A 51 -33.48 46.23 14.03
C ASN A 51 -32.64 45.10 14.67
N GLU A 52 -32.40 45.23 15.98
CA GLU A 52 -32.19 44.07 16.85
C GLU A 52 -33.57 43.58 17.30
N LYS A 53 -33.98 42.40 16.83
CA LYS A 53 -34.82 41.43 17.56
C LYS A 53 -35.26 40.28 16.65
N LYS A 54 -34.31 39.48 16.17
CA LYS A 54 -34.54 38.09 15.73
C LYS A 54 -33.21 37.31 15.75
N PHE A 55 -32.56 37.14 16.91
CA PHE A 55 -31.38 36.26 17.01
C PHE A 55 -31.04 35.77 18.43
N GLU A 56 -32.03 35.56 19.31
CA GLU A 56 -31.77 35.12 20.70
C GLU A 56 -32.00 33.61 20.98
N GLU A 57 -32.33 32.78 19.99
CA GLU A 57 -32.57 31.34 20.23
C GLU A 57 -31.48 30.40 19.69
N ALA A 58 -30.40 30.92 19.09
CA ALA A 58 -29.25 30.11 18.66
C ALA A 58 -28.02 30.22 19.60
N GLU A 59 -28.08 31.10 20.61
CA GLU A 59 -26.95 31.45 21.50
C GLU A 59 -26.77 30.48 22.68
N THR A 60 -27.80 29.71 23.02
CA THR A 60 -27.78 28.79 24.18
C THR A 60 -27.12 27.44 23.89
N PHE A 61 -26.92 27.08 22.61
CA PHE A 61 -26.29 25.80 22.25
C PHE A 61 -24.76 25.88 22.10
N PHE A 62 -24.18 27.08 21.96
CA PHE A 62 -22.74 27.28 21.78
C PHE A 62 -21.98 27.75 23.04
N LYS A 63 -22.67 28.19 24.10
CA LYS A 63 -22.06 28.61 25.38
C LYS A 63 -21.50 27.46 26.26
N LYS A 64 -21.59 26.19 25.83
CA LYS A 64 -21.06 25.02 26.57
C LYS A 64 -19.72 24.47 26.08
N ALA A 65 -19.15 25.02 25.02
CA ALA A 65 -17.90 24.51 24.46
C ALA A 65 -16.92 25.64 24.14
N LYS A 66 -16.51 26.42 25.16
CA LYS A 66 -15.28 27.22 25.24
C LYS A 66 -15.32 28.16 26.45
N HIS A 67 -15.00 27.65 27.63
CA HIS A 67 -14.42 28.47 28.70
C HIS A 67 -12.91 28.17 28.74
N HIS A 68 -12.11 29.24 28.81
CA HIS A 68 -10.65 29.37 28.70
C HIS A 68 -10.12 29.38 27.24
N THR A 69 -9.60 30.47 26.67
CA THR A 69 -9.22 31.81 27.19
C THR A 69 -9.26 32.82 26.02
N SER A 70 -9.60 34.05 26.42
CA SER A 70 -9.91 35.35 25.77
C SER A 70 -8.82 35.96 24.87
N GLU A 71 -9.15 36.52 23.69
CA GLU A 71 -9.40 37.97 23.34
C GLU A 71 -8.11 38.69 22.88
N GLU A 72 -8.00 39.60 21.90
CA GLU A 72 -8.95 40.38 21.07
C GLU A 72 -8.19 41.13 19.92
N ARG A 73 -8.92 41.60 18.88
CA ARG A 73 -8.71 42.76 17.95
C ARG A 73 -8.11 42.63 16.53
N GLN A 74 -9.04 42.73 15.56
CA GLN A 74 -9.24 43.75 14.49
C GLN A 74 -8.24 44.00 13.31
N THR A 75 -8.87 43.99 12.11
CA THR A 75 -8.60 44.63 10.80
C THR A 75 -7.63 43.97 9.80
N ASP A 76 -8.06 43.99 8.53
CA ASP A 76 -7.56 43.27 7.36
C ASP A 76 -6.06 43.46 7.05
N GLU A 77 -5.25 42.38 7.10
CA GLU A 77 -3.93 42.30 6.42
C GLU A 77 -3.32 40.87 6.25
N ASP A 78 -4.06 39.75 6.42
CA ASP A 78 -3.44 38.41 6.57
C ASP A 78 -3.81 37.31 5.53
N SER A 79 -4.14 37.70 4.30
CA SER A 79 -4.80 36.79 3.35
C SER A 79 -3.99 35.57 2.85
N LEU A 80 -2.66 35.51 2.99
CA LEU A 80 -1.87 34.33 2.53
C LEU A 80 -1.49 33.38 3.67
N ALA A 81 -1.05 33.93 4.81
CA ALA A 81 -0.73 33.14 5.99
C ALA A 81 -1.96 32.44 6.56
N GLN A 82 -3.13 33.09 6.47
CA GLN A 82 -4.40 32.52 6.91
C GLN A 82 -4.96 31.46 5.94
N GLN A 83 -4.74 31.60 4.63
CA GLN A 83 -5.05 30.54 3.64
C GLN A 83 -4.15 29.30 3.85
N LEU A 84 -2.87 29.53 4.13
CA LEU A 84 -1.92 28.46 4.45
C LEU A 84 -2.18 27.82 5.82
N SER A 85 -2.75 28.56 6.78
CA SER A 85 -3.17 28.00 8.07
C SER A 85 -4.53 27.29 8.01
N THR A 86 -5.47 27.69 7.13
CA THR A 86 -6.70 26.93 6.87
C THR A 86 -6.44 25.57 6.20
N LEU A 87 -5.36 25.45 5.42
CA LEU A 87 -4.86 24.16 4.94
C LEU A 87 -4.43 23.22 6.09
N SER A 88 -4.11 23.76 7.29
CA SER A 88 -3.76 22.98 8.48
C SER A 88 -4.96 22.59 9.35
N THR A 89 -6.11 23.27 9.21
CA THR A 89 -7.30 23.06 10.06
C THR A 89 -8.38 22.17 9.43
N SER A 90 -8.19 21.67 8.20
CA SER A 90 -9.02 20.59 7.67
C SER A 90 -8.51 19.23 8.19
N ASN A 91 -9.11 18.80 9.31
CA ASN A 91 -8.88 17.55 10.06
C ASN A 91 -7.53 17.41 10.76
N GLN A 92 -7.47 17.89 12.01
CA GLN A 92 -6.58 17.34 13.02
C GLN A 92 -7.07 15.93 13.44
N SER A 93 -6.44 14.91 12.89
CA SER A 93 -5.70 13.97 13.74
C SER A 93 -4.33 13.77 13.09
N VAL A 94 -3.28 14.09 13.84
CA VAL A 94 -1.91 13.78 13.45
C VAL A 94 -1.78 12.26 13.52
N CYS A 95 -2.12 11.58 12.43
CA CYS A 95 -1.72 10.20 12.20
C CYS A 95 -0.37 10.26 11.47
N SER A 96 0.71 10.38 12.24
CA SER A 96 2.06 9.99 11.84
C SER A 96 2.07 8.48 11.56
N SER A 97 1.44 8.06 10.47
CA SER A 97 1.37 6.66 10.04
C SER A 97 2.65 6.29 9.30
N SER A 98 3.72 6.18 10.07
CA SER A 98 4.97 5.54 9.65
C SER A 98 5.44 4.72 10.84
N ILE A 99 4.78 3.59 11.05
CA ILE A 99 5.24 2.56 11.99
C ILE A 99 5.51 1.33 11.12
N GLN A 100 6.77 1.15 10.75
CA GLN A 100 7.31 -0.20 10.54
C GLN A 100 7.42 -0.87 11.92
N PRO A 101 7.21 -2.19 12.04
CA PRO A 101 7.40 -2.86 13.33
C PRO A 101 8.89 -2.81 13.71
N LEU A 102 9.13 -2.47 14.98
CA LEU A 102 10.44 -2.50 15.62
C LEU A 102 11.15 -3.83 15.34
N PHE A 103 12.31 -3.76 14.71
CA PHE A 103 13.38 -4.74 14.91
C PHE A 103 14.44 -4.09 15.79
N SER A 104 14.34 -4.31 17.10
CA SER A 104 15.47 -4.13 18.01
C SER A 104 15.25 -5.01 19.23
N SER A 105 16.20 -5.90 19.48
CA SER A 105 16.37 -6.64 20.72
C SER A 105 16.32 -5.70 21.92
N GLU A 106 15.38 -5.92 22.84
CA GLU A 106 15.41 -5.31 24.16
C GLU A 106 16.64 -5.81 24.94
N ARG A 107 17.52 -4.88 25.37
CA ARG A 107 18.01 -4.84 26.76
C ARG A 107 18.86 -3.61 27.15
N ASP A 108 18.50 -3.12 28.34
CA ASP A 108 19.28 -2.55 29.45
C ASP A 108 19.95 -1.17 29.36
N SER A 109 19.38 -0.21 30.11
CA SER A 109 20.14 0.67 31.00
C SER A 109 19.36 0.98 32.28
N LYS A 110 20.01 0.76 33.43
CA LYS A 110 19.50 0.80 34.82
C LYS A 110 19.41 2.24 35.39
N SER A 111 18.41 2.47 36.26
CA SER A 111 18.49 3.15 37.59
C SER A 111 17.05 3.27 38.15
N SER A 112 16.64 2.39 39.07
CA SER A 112 16.59 2.54 40.54
C SER A 112 15.39 3.35 41.07
N ASP A 113 14.71 2.73 42.04
CA ASP A 113 13.67 3.25 42.96
C ASP A 113 12.25 3.37 42.34
N GLU A 114 11.16 2.83 42.88
CA GLU A 114 10.83 2.32 44.22
C GLU A 114 9.58 1.41 44.15
N GLN A 115 9.34 0.70 45.25
CA GLN A 115 8.31 -0.30 45.52
C GLN A 115 6.85 0.18 45.32
N ASN A 116 5.98 -0.66 44.76
CA ASN A 116 4.83 -1.29 45.45
C ASN A 116 3.70 -1.78 44.52
N VAL A 117 3.06 -2.87 44.97
CA VAL A 117 1.73 -3.42 44.63
C VAL A 117 1.61 -4.27 43.35
N LEU A 118 1.88 -5.56 43.55
CA LEU A 118 1.19 -6.66 42.87
C LEU A 118 -0.16 -6.87 43.58
N GLU A 119 -1.30 -6.64 42.91
CA GLU A 119 -2.55 -7.42 43.01
C GLU A 119 -3.77 -6.68 42.42
N SER A 120 -4.63 -7.46 41.75
CA SER A 120 -6.04 -7.19 41.41
C SER A 120 -6.37 -6.26 40.23
N VAL A 121 -6.69 -6.85 39.07
CA VAL A 121 -7.75 -6.32 38.19
C VAL A 121 -8.54 -7.48 37.58
N LYS A 122 -9.71 -7.76 38.17
CA LYS A 122 -10.84 -8.45 37.53
C LYS A 122 -11.52 -7.48 36.56
N PRO A 123 -12.13 -7.96 35.46
CA PRO A 123 -12.82 -7.08 34.51
C PRO A 123 -14.16 -6.62 35.08
N TYR A 124 -14.29 -5.31 35.31
CA TYR A 124 -15.55 -4.66 35.57
C TYR A 124 -16.35 -4.57 34.27
N ALA A 125 -17.44 -5.33 34.21
CA ALA A 125 -18.59 -5.00 33.39
C ALA A 125 -19.33 -3.83 34.07
N SER A 126 -19.53 -2.73 33.36
CA SER A 126 -20.39 -1.64 33.83
C SER A 126 -21.47 -1.33 32.80
N ASN A 127 -22.68 -1.56 33.28
CA ASN A 127 -23.98 -1.15 32.77
C ASN A 127 -23.99 0.25 32.13
N LEU A 128 -24.53 0.31 30.92
CA LEU A 128 -25.23 1.49 30.40
C LEU A 128 -26.60 1.01 29.95
N GLU A 129 -27.62 1.45 30.67
CA GLU A 129 -29.03 1.26 30.33
C GLU A 129 -29.34 2.08 29.07
N ASP A 130 -29.73 1.39 28.00
CA ASP A 130 -30.25 2.00 26.78
C ASP A 130 -31.79 1.99 26.87
N THR A 131 -32.35 3.16 27.18
CA THR A 131 -33.79 3.42 27.16
C THR A 131 -34.21 3.92 25.79
N SER A 132 -34.32 3.00 24.84
CA SER A 132 -35.00 3.22 23.56
C SER A 132 -35.82 1.98 23.14
N PRO A 133 -36.93 2.14 22.40
CA PRO A 133 -37.94 1.09 22.28
C PRO A 133 -37.42 -0.10 21.47
N LYS A 134 -37.30 -1.26 22.14
CA LYS A 134 -36.98 -2.55 21.51
C LYS A 134 -38.01 -2.89 20.44
N THR A 135 -37.68 -2.63 19.18
CA THR A 135 -38.33 -3.32 18.07
C THR A 135 -37.80 -4.76 18.04
N SER A 136 -38.70 -5.74 17.98
CA SER A 136 -38.42 -7.18 18.17
C SER A 136 -37.55 -7.82 17.08
N PHE A 137 -37.04 -7.05 16.12
CA PHE A 137 -36.32 -7.53 14.95
C PHE A 137 -34.80 -7.62 15.16
N ASP A 138 -34.20 -6.69 15.91
CA ASP A 138 -32.73 -6.63 16.10
C ASP A 138 -32.22 -7.59 17.19
N ALA A 139 -33.02 -7.86 18.21
CA ALA A 139 -32.66 -8.82 19.26
C ALA A 139 -32.57 -10.26 18.72
N TYR A 140 -33.49 -10.63 17.83
CA TYR A 140 -33.51 -11.95 17.18
C TYR A 140 -32.34 -12.14 16.21
N GLN A 141 -31.95 -11.09 15.47
CA GLN A 141 -30.78 -11.14 14.59
C GLN A 141 -29.46 -11.24 15.35
N LYS A 142 -29.32 -10.52 16.47
CA LYS A 142 -28.14 -10.63 17.34
C LYS A 142 -28.04 -12.01 17.98
N GLU A 143 -29.14 -12.55 18.47
CA GLU A 143 -29.20 -13.89 19.06
C GLU A 143 -28.93 -15.00 18.03
N LEU A 144 -29.40 -14.84 16.79
CA LEU A 144 -29.14 -15.78 15.69
C LEU A 144 -27.67 -15.74 15.24
N CYS A 145 -27.09 -14.54 15.12
CA CYS A 145 -25.66 -14.37 14.85
C CYS A 145 -24.80 -14.95 15.98
N GLU A 146 -25.17 -14.72 17.25
CA GLU A 146 -24.48 -15.30 18.41
C GLU A 146 -24.63 -16.83 18.48
N LYS A 147 -25.79 -17.39 18.11
CA LYS A 147 -26.00 -18.85 18.01
C LYS A 147 -25.20 -19.48 16.86
N ILE A 148 -25.06 -18.78 15.73
CA ILE A 148 -24.23 -19.20 14.59
C ILE A 148 -22.73 -19.13 14.94
N LEU A 149 -22.30 -18.08 15.66
CA LEU A 149 -20.92 -17.93 16.13
C LEU A 149 -20.58 -18.92 17.26
N LYS A 150 -21.53 -19.28 18.13
CA LYS A 150 -21.36 -20.30 19.18
C LYS A 150 -21.37 -21.74 18.65
N THR A 151 -21.86 -21.97 17.43
CA THR A 151 -21.81 -23.28 16.76
C THR A 151 -20.60 -23.43 15.84
N ASP A 152 -19.71 -22.43 15.82
CA ASP A 152 -18.51 -22.45 15.01
C ASP A 152 -17.48 -23.47 15.55
N PRO A 153 -17.16 -24.56 14.83
CA PRO A 153 -16.10 -25.48 15.20
C PRO A 153 -14.72 -24.78 15.27
N LEU A 154 -14.58 -23.60 14.67
CA LEU A 154 -13.34 -22.82 14.61
C LEU A 154 -12.93 -22.19 15.96
N LEU A 155 -13.83 -22.13 16.96
CA LEU A 155 -13.43 -21.76 18.34
C LEU A 155 -12.37 -22.73 18.90
N SER A 156 -12.41 -24.00 18.49
CA SER A 156 -11.41 -25.01 18.89
C SER A 156 -10.07 -24.91 18.14
N ILE A 157 -10.00 -24.12 17.05
CA ILE A 157 -8.78 -23.91 16.26
C ILE A 157 -7.97 -22.71 16.79
N ARG A 158 -8.59 -21.84 17.61
CA ARG A 158 -7.88 -20.73 18.29
C ARG A 158 -6.71 -21.20 19.15
N ASP A 159 -6.71 -22.45 19.61
CA ASP A 159 -5.66 -23.04 20.46
C ASP A 159 -4.75 -24.04 19.73
N SER A 160 -4.24 -23.67 18.55
CA SER A 160 -2.96 -24.22 18.09
C SER A 160 -1.82 -23.54 18.85
N LYS A 161 -1.73 -23.71 20.19
CA LYS A 161 -0.54 -23.30 20.94
C LYS A 161 0.62 -24.19 20.49
N ILE A 162 1.47 -23.63 19.65
CA ILE A 162 2.66 -24.27 19.10
C ILE A 162 3.69 -24.41 20.24
N TYR A 163 4.02 -25.65 20.60
CA TYR A 163 5.07 -25.96 21.58
C TYR A 163 6.49 -25.58 21.09
N PHE A 164 6.65 -25.32 19.80
CA PHE A 164 7.91 -24.90 19.18
C PHE A 164 8.28 -23.43 19.47
N THR A 165 7.29 -22.57 19.69
CA THR A 165 7.41 -21.12 19.90
C THR A 165 8.09 -20.82 21.25
N GLN A 166 7.77 -21.63 22.27
CA GLN A 166 8.50 -21.68 23.54
C GLN A 166 9.89 -22.30 23.40
N PHE A 167 10.11 -23.18 22.40
CA PHE A 167 11.44 -23.68 22.09
C PHE A 167 12.27 -22.58 21.43
N GLN A 168 11.96 -22.04 20.25
CA GLN A 168 12.79 -21.04 19.56
C GLN A 168 13.09 -19.78 20.39
N SER A 169 12.11 -19.15 21.06
CA SER A 169 12.38 -17.95 21.87
C SER A 169 13.28 -18.26 23.07
N ASN A 170 12.96 -19.32 23.84
CA ASN A 170 13.84 -19.74 24.93
C ASN A 170 15.15 -20.34 24.43
N PHE A 171 15.19 -20.94 23.25
CA PHE A 171 16.34 -21.62 22.69
C PHE A 171 17.29 -20.61 22.08
N CYS A 172 16.86 -19.70 21.20
CA CYS A 172 17.73 -18.62 20.72
C CYS A 172 18.17 -17.76 21.90
N HIS A 173 17.31 -17.47 22.87
CA HIS A 173 17.74 -16.72 24.05
C HIS A 173 18.68 -17.52 24.96
N LYS A 174 18.42 -18.81 25.22
CA LYS A 174 19.32 -19.69 26.01
C LYS A 174 20.62 -19.95 25.28
N VAL A 175 20.58 -20.21 23.98
CA VAL A 175 21.73 -20.41 23.10
C VAL A 175 22.50 -19.10 22.98
N ILE A 176 21.90 -17.94 22.74
CA ILE A 176 22.63 -16.65 22.78
C ILE A 176 23.23 -16.39 24.17
N LYS A 177 22.53 -16.79 25.25
CA LYS A 177 23.02 -16.64 26.64
C LYS A 177 24.12 -17.65 27.00
N GLU A 178 24.05 -18.88 26.48
CA GLU A 178 25.03 -19.98 26.64
C GLU A 178 26.24 -19.78 25.69
N LEU A 179 26.02 -19.25 24.49
CA LEU A 179 27.01 -18.93 23.45
C LEU A 179 27.60 -17.52 23.59
N ASN A 180 27.22 -16.76 24.63
CA ASN A 180 27.80 -15.46 24.94
C ASN A 180 29.29 -15.54 25.37
N SER A 181 29.93 -16.70 25.22
CA SER A 181 31.39 -16.77 25.09
C SER A 181 31.82 -15.89 23.91
N ALA A 182 32.69 -14.90 24.16
CA ALA A 182 33.18 -13.99 23.12
C ALA A 182 33.74 -14.72 21.88
N ASN A 183 34.20 -15.97 22.04
CA ASN A 183 34.77 -16.80 20.99
C ASN A 183 33.76 -17.12 19.87
N ILE A 184 32.55 -17.60 20.19
CA ILE A 184 31.56 -18.01 19.18
C ILE A 184 31.07 -16.82 18.35
N LYS A 185 30.83 -15.69 19.03
CA LYS A 185 30.48 -14.44 18.33
C LYS A 185 31.57 -14.03 17.35
N ASN A 186 32.84 -14.05 17.79
CA ASN A 186 33.97 -13.64 16.96
C ASN A 186 34.23 -14.62 15.81
N GLU A 187 34.08 -15.93 16.03
CA GLU A 187 34.19 -16.96 15.00
C GLU A 187 33.10 -16.81 13.95
N PHE A 188 31.84 -16.71 14.37
CA PHE A 188 30.71 -16.60 13.45
C PHE A 188 30.78 -15.34 12.58
N LEU A 189 31.15 -14.19 13.17
CA LEU A 189 31.30 -12.93 12.43
C LEU A 189 32.49 -12.92 11.45
N LYS A 190 33.48 -13.80 11.62
CA LYS A 190 34.57 -13.96 10.64
C LYS A 190 34.12 -14.69 9.38
N ILE A 191 33.02 -15.43 9.42
CA ILE A 191 32.50 -16.15 8.27
C ILE A 191 31.92 -15.16 7.28
N ASN A 192 32.42 -15.19 6.04
CA ASN A 192 32.12 -14.19 5.03
C ASN A 192 31.24 -14.69 3.87
N ASN A 193 30.64 -15.88 4.00
CA ASN A 193 29.70 -16.43 3.01
C ASN A 193 28.52 -17.12 3.72
N ASP A 194 27.39 -17.23 3.01
CA ASP A 194 26.16 -17.79 3.57
C ASP A 194 26.24 -19.31 3.78
N TYR A 195 26.98 -20.03 2.94
CA TYR A 195 27.09 -21.49 3.02
C TYR A 195 27.80 -21.94 4.31
N ASP A 196 28.93 -21.33 4.65
CA ASP A 196 29.70 -21.65 5.85
C ASP A 196 29.00 -21.21 7.14
N ARG A 197 28.15 -20.16 7.10
CA ARG A 197 27.30 -19.79 8.24
C ARG A 197 26.31 -20.89 8.57
N ILE A 198 25.69 -21.47 7.55
CA ILE A 198 24.80 -22.63 7.73
C ILE A 198 25.59 -23.81 8.28
N ARG A 199 26.77 -24.13 7.73
CA ARG A 199 27.63 -25.20 8.24
C ARG A 199 28.00 -25.01 9.70
N TYR A 200 28.34 -23.79 10.10
CA TYR A 200 28.66 -23.46 11.48
C TYR A 200 27.50 -23.77 12.43
N ILE A 201 26.28 -23.34 12.09
CA ILE A 201 25.10 -23.61 12.93
C ILE A 201 24.75 -25.10 12.97
N LEU A 202 24.99 -25.86 11.90
CA LEU A 202 24.73 -27.29 11.87
C LEU A 202 25.74 -28.12 12.69
N GLN A 203 26.81 -27.53 13.23
CA GLN A 203 27.69 -28.20 14.19
C GLN A 203 27.00 -28.44 15.54
N PHE A 204 25.97 -27.65 15.86
CA PHE A 204 25.23 -27.80 17.11
C PHE A 204 24.12 -28.84 16.95
N GLU A 205 24.23 -29.94 17.72
CA GLU A 205 23.36 -31.12 17.66
C GLU A 205 21.85 -30.79 17.67
N LYS A 206 21.46 -29.76 18.42
CA LYS A 206 20.06 -29.36 18.56
C LYS A 206 19.41 -28.91 17.23
N PHE A 207 20.19 -28.38 16.27
CA PHE A 207 19.66 -28.03 14.94
C PHE A 207 19.63 -29.22 13.98
N VAL A 208 20.60 -30.14 14.10
CA VAL A 208 20.67 -31.36 13.28
C VAL A 208 19.45 -32.25 13.52
N ASN A 209 19.03 -32.35 14.78
CA ASN A 209 17.93 -33.22 15.21
C ASN A 209 16.56 -32.53 15.22
N LEU A 210 16.40 -31.39 14.52
CA LEU A 210 15.16 -30.64 14.47
C LEU A 210 14.05 -31.45 13.76
N LYS A 211 13.03 -31.89 14.51
CA LYS A 211 11.87 -32.64 13.98
C LYS A 211 10.58 -31.83 14.08
N PHE A 212 9.78 -31.83 13.01
CA PHE A 212 8.45 -31.22 12.99
C PHE A 212 7.34 -32.28 13.07
N SER A 213 6.27 -32.00 13.81
CA SER A 213 5.10 -32.89 13.91
C SER A 213 3.99 -32.46 12.92
N ILE A 214 4.31 -32.40 11.62
CA ILE A 214 3.40 -31.84 10.61
C ILE A 214 2.19 -32.76 10.35
N THR A 215 2.40 -34.08 10.31
CA THR A 215 1.35 -35.07 10.03
C THR A 215 0.15 -34.97 10.97
N LYS A 216 0.38 -34.74 12.27
CA LYS A 216 -0.67 -34.65 13.29
C LYS A 216 -1.57 -33.42 13.08
N HIS A 217 -1.00 -32.32 12.59
CA HIS A 217 -1.73 -31.08 12.35
C HIS A 217 -2.48 -31.09 11.02
N ASN A 218 -1.89 -31.67 9.98
CA ASN A 218 -2.54 -31.82 8.68
C ASN A 218 -3.74 -32.76 8.75
N TYR A 219 -3.65 -33.88 9.47
CA TYR A 219 -4.79 -34.80 9.65
C TYR A 219 -6.05 -34.13 10.23
N LYS A 220 -5.89 -33.20 11.18
CA LYS A 220 -7.04 -32.46 11.74
C LYS A 220 -7.67 -31.50 10.72
N SER A 221 -6.83 -30.84 9.93
CA SER A 221 -7.26 -29.94 8.86
C SER A 221 -7.95 -30.74 7.74
N GLU A 222 -7.37 -31.85 7.30
CA GLU A 222 -7.94 -32.78 6.30
C GLU A 222 -9.29 -33.34 6.76
N LYS A 223 -9.42 -33.78 8.01
CA LYS A 223 -10.71 -34.26 8.54
C LYS A 223 -11.80 -33.17 8.48
N PHE A 224 -11.43 -31.91 8.72
CA PHE A 224 -12.37 -30.79 8.66
C PHE A 224 -12.68 -30.39 7.21
N ALA A 225 -11.67 -30.38 6.35
CA ALA A 225 -11.77 -30.26 4.89
C ALA A 225 -12.74 -31.29 4.29
N SER A 226 -12.55 -32.58 4.56
CA SER A 226 -13.46 -33.63 4.08
C SER A 226 -14.86 -33.54 4.69
N ALA A 227 -15.02 -32.94 5.88
CA ALA A 227 -16.33 -32.60 6.43
C ALA A 227 -16.99 -31.42 5.71
N LEU A 228 -16.20 -30.53 5.08
CA LEU A 228 -16.68 -29.47 4.18
C LEU A 228 -17.00 -30.01 2.79
N GLU A 229 -16.20 -30.93 2.25
CA GLU A 229 -16.31 -31.51 0.89
C GLU A 229 -17.58 -32.32 0.64
N LYS A 230 -18.40 -32.62 1.66
CA LYS A 230 -19.70 -33.23 1.40
C LYS A 230 -20.57 -32.24 0.61
N ASP A 231 -20.74 -32.47 -0.69
CA ASP A 231 -21.38 -31.58 -1.67
C ASP A 231 -22.69 -30.93 -1.17
N PHE A 232 -23.54 -31.73 -0.51
CA PHE A 232 -24.79 -31.26 0.11
C PHE A 232 -24.59 -30.14 1.14
N TYR A 233 -23.51 -30.17 1.91
CA TYR A 233 -23.20 -29.15 2.92
C TYR A 233 -22.63 -27.88 2.30
N ILE A 234 -21.88 -27.96 1.19
CA ILE A 234 -21.37 -26.78 0.47
C ILE A 234 -22.54 -26.00 -0.13
N HIS A 235 -23.42 -26.67 -0.88
CA HIS A 235 -24.62 -26.04 -1.45
C HIS A 235 -25.45 -25.34 -0.36
N ASN A 236 -25.76 -26.03 0.74
CA ASN A 236 -26.55 -25.45 1.83
C ASN A 236 -25.87 -24.27 2.52
N ARG A 237 -24.54 -24.29 2.68
CA ARG A 237 -23.79 -23.17 3.28
C ARG A 237 -23.77 -21.96 2.35
N LEU A 238 -23.47 -22.16 1.07
CA LEU A 238 -23.51 -21.11 0.06
C LEU A 238 -24.92 -20.50 -0.03
N MET A 239 -25.97 -21.31 -0.01
CA MET A 239 -27.35 -20.82 -0.04
C MET A 239 -27.79 -20.11 1.22
N LYS A 240 -27.38 -20.57 2.40
CA LYS A 240 -27.58 -19.79 3.63
C LYS A 240 -26.90 -18.42 3.55
N ARG A 241 -25.64 -18.38 3.09
CA ARG A 241 -24.90 -17.13 2.91
C ARG A 241 -25.54 -16.22 1.85
N ALA A 242 -25.99 -16.80 0.74
CA ALA A 242 -26.64 -16.06 -0.33
C ALA A 242 -27.96 -15.41 0.13
N TRP A 243 -28.77 -16.13 0.90
CA TRP A 243 -29.99 -15.56 1.50
C TRP A 243 -29.70 -14.46 2.51
N ILE A 244 -28.67 -14.62 3.35
CA ILE A 244 -28.20 -13.55 4.25
C ILE A 244 -27.77 -12.33 3.42
N ASN A 245 -27.02 -12.53 2.34
CA ASN A 245 -26.61 -11.45 1.45
C ASN A 245 -27.81 -10.76 0.78
N ILE A 246 -28.85 -11.49 0.34
CA ILE A 246 -30.11 -10.89 -0.13
C ILE A 246 -30.75 -10.02 0.96
N MET A 247 -30.81 -10.49 2.21
CA MET A 247 -31.38 -9.74 3.34
C MET A 247 -30.57 -8.47 3.64
N LEU A 248 -29.26 -8.51 3.45
CA LEU A 248 -28.35 -7.37 3.58
C LEU A 248 -28.30 -6.47 2.33
N LEU A 249 -29.16 -6.71 1.33
CA LEU A 249 -29.19 -5.98 0.05
C LEU A 249 -27.88 -6.09 -0.77
N LYS A 250 -27.10 -7.14 -0.52
CA LYS A 250 -25.83 -7.47 -1.18
C LYS A 250 -26.05 -8.46 -2.34
N PHE A 251 -26.67 -7.96 -3.41
CA PHE A 251 -27.17 -8.82 -4.49
C PHE A 251 -26.08 -9.43 -5.36
N ASP A 252 -24.93 -8.78 -5.55
CA ASP A 252 -23.83 -9.35 -6.33
C ASP A 252 -23.17 -10.52 -5.59
N GLU A 253 -22.98 -10.38 -4.28
CA GLU A 253 -22.42 -11.40 -3.41
C GLU A 253 -23.36 -12.61 -3.27
N ALA A 254 -24.67 -12.35 -3.17
CA ALA A 254 -25.69 -13.40 -3.19
C ALA A 254 -25.72 -14.13 -4.54
N ARG A 255 -25.63 -13.39 -5.65
CA ARG A 255 -25.59 -13.94 -7.01
C ARG A 255 -24.37 -14.85 -7.18
N GLU A 256 -23.22 -14.40 -6.72
CA GLU A 256 -21.96 -15.14 -6.79
C GLU A 256 -22.03 -16.46 -6.00
N ASP A 257 -22.57 -16.42 -4.77
CA ASP A 257 -22.79 -17.64 -3.98
C ASP A 257 -23.76 -18.62 -4.66
N ALA A 258 -24.76 -18.12 -5.39
CA ALA A 258 -25.72 -18.93 -6.13
C ALA A 258 -25.19 -19.51 -7.43
N TYR A 259 -24.29 -18.82 -8.12
CA TYR A 259 -23.58 -19.44 -9.25
C TYR A 259 -22.61 -20.51 -8.76
N ARG A 260 -21.88 -20.24 -7.67
CA ARG A 260 -20.96 -21.21 -7.07
C ARG A 260 -21.69 -22.47 -6.62
N SER A 261 -22.84 -22.34 -5.97
CA SER A 261 -23.62 -23.51 -5.54
C SER A 261 -24.11 -24.38 -6.70
N LEU A 262 -24.26 -23.83 -7.91
CA LEU A 262 -24.60 -24.57 -9.13
C LEU A 262 -23.39 -25.27 -9.76
N GLN A 263 -22.17 -24.77 -9.53
CA GLN A 263 -20.93 -25.38 -10.03
C GLN A 263 -20.56 -26.65 -9.26
N TYR A 264 -20.88 -26.71 -7.96
CA TYR A 264 -20.80 -27.95 -7.19
C TYR A 264 -21.96 -28.87 -7.60
N HIS A 265 -21.67 -29.81 -8.50
CA HIS A 265 -22.66 -30.71 -9.09
C HIS A 265 -23.32 -31.64 -8.04
N PHE A 266 -24.56 -32.06 -8.35
CA PHE A 266 -25.37 -33.13 -7.74
C PHE A 266 -26.43 -32.74 -6.68
N ASP A 267 -27.60 -32.34 -7.17
CA ASP A 267 -28.92 -32.96 -6.93
C ASP A 267 -30.01 -31.97 -7.45
N PRO A 268 -30.72 -32.28 -8.55
CA PRO A 268 -31.80 -31.43 -9.05
C PRO A 268 -32.84 -31.06 -7.99
N SER A 269 -32.97 -31.89 -6.95
CA SER A 269 -33.94 -31.72 -5.87
C SER A 269 -33.68 -30.49 -4.97
N VAL A 270 -32.46 -29.96 -4.94
CA VAL A 270 -32.09 -28.78 -4.12
C VAL A 270 -31.73 -27.54 -4.94
N MET A 271 -31.48 -27.70 -6.24
CA MET A 271 -31.02 -26.61 -7.12
C MET A 271 -32.03 -25.47 -7.27
N TRP A 272 -33.32 -25.72 -7.06
CA TRP A 272 -34.37 -24.70 -7.15
C TRP A 272 -34.06 -23.46 -6.29
N ASN A 273 -33.41 -23.66 -5.15
CA ASN A 273 -33.06 -22.59 -4.21
C ASN A 273 -32.00 -21.64 -4.80
N SER A 274 -30.99 -22.20 -5.50
CA SER A 274 -29.96 -21.41 -6.18
C SER A 274 -30.56 -20.56 -7.30
N TYR A 275 -31.44 -21.14 -8.10
CA TYR A 275 -32.14 -20.42 -9.17
C TYR A 275 -33.11 -19.37 -8.64
N GLU A 276 -33.78 -19.60 -7.52
CA GLU A 276 -34.60 -18.59 -6.86
C GLU A 276 -33.74 -17.39 -6.45
N VAL A 277 -32.62 -17.62 -5.76
CA VAL A 277 -31.67 -16.57 -5.37
C VAL A 277 -31.19 -15.77 -6.58
N LEU A 278 -30.81 -16.44 -7.67
CA LEU A 278 -30.42 -15.76 -8.92
C LEU A 278 -31.56 -14.90 -9.48
N GLY A 279 -32.79 -15.42 -9.51
CA GLY A 279 -33.97 -14.66 -9.93
C GLY A 279 -34.17 -13.40 -9.09
N HIS A 280 -34.05 -13.49 -7.77
CA HIS A 280 -34.11 -12.33 -6.87
C HIS A 280 -33.01 -11.30 -7.16
N CYS A 281 -31.77 -11.75 -7.37
CA CYS A 281 -30.65 -10.85 -7.63
C CYS A 281 -30.82 -10.12 -8.96
N TYR A 282 -31.14 -10.86 -10.04
CA TYR A 282 -31.35 -10.27 -11.37
C TYR A 282 -32.56 -9.33 -11.43
N ALA A 283 -33.63 -9.65 -10.71
CA ALA A 283 -34.79 -8.78 -10.59
C ALA A 283 -34.45 -7.45 -9.90
N LYS A 284 -33.57 -7.48 -8.89
CA LYS A 284 -33.17 -6.30 -8.14
C LYS A 284 -32.19 -5.40 -8.89
N ILE A 285 -31.31 -5.96 -9.72
CA ILE A 285 -30.41 -5.19 -10.59
C ILE A 285 -31.07 -4.71 -11.90
N GLY A 286 -32.38 -4.90 -12.06
CA GLY A 286 -33.14 -4.42 -13.21
C GLY A 286 -32.99 -5.24 -14.50
N LYS A 287 -32.39 -6.44 -14.42
CA LYS A 287 -32.29 -7.41 -15.52
C LYS A 287 -33.46 -8.39 -15.46
N HIS A 288 -34.66 -7.87 -15.72
CA HIS A 288 -35.94 -8.58 -15.60
C HIS A 288 -36.04 -9.79 -16.52
N ASN A 289 -35.53 -9.72 -17.75
CA ASN A 289 -35.56 -10.86 -18.70
C ASN A 289 -34.73 -12.04 -18.16
N THR A 290 -33.53 -11.75 -17.65
CA THR A 290 -32.66 -12.77 -17.04
C THR A 290 -33.29 -13.35 -15.77
N ALA A 291 -33.92 -12.51 -14.95
CA ALA A 291 -34.60 -12.93 -13.73
C ALA A 291 -35.79 -13.86 -14.02
N GLU A 292 -36.57 -13.59 -15.06
CA GLU A 292 -37.68 -14.44 -15.52
C GLU A 292 -37.20 -15.84 -15.90
N GLY A 293 -36.08 -15.93 -16.63
CA GLY A 293 -35.45 -17.22 -16.95
C GLY A 293 -35.05 -18.02 -15.71
N PHE A 294 -34.53 -17.36 -14.67
CA PHE A 294 -34.13 -18.02 -13.44
C PHE A 294 -35.30 -18.44 -12.55
N PHE A 295 -36.34 -17.61 -12.39
CA PHE A 295 -37.53 -18.01 -11.64
C PHE A 295 -38.28 -19.17 -12.31
N SER A 296 -38.30 -19.22 -13.64
CA SER A 296 -38.88 -20.35 -14.39
C SER A 296 -38.14 -21.66 -14.09
N GLN A 297 -36.80 -21.63 -14.11
CA GLN A 297 -35.96 -22.78 -13.74
C GLN A 297 -36.13 -23.18 -12.27
N ALA A 298 -36.28 -22.20 -11.37
CA ALA A 298 -36.53 -22.45 -9.95
C ALA A 298 -37.85 -23.23 -9.74
N LEU A 299 -38.95 -22.79 -10.38
CA LEU A 299 -40.24 -23.46 -10.30
C LEU A 299 -40.22 -24.86 -10.90
N GLU A 300 -39.57 -25.06 -12.04
CA GLU A 300 -39.45 -26.37 -12.67
C GLU A 300 -38.72 -27.37 -11.76
N ARG A 301 -37.62 -26.94 -11.15
CA ARG A 301 -36.81 -27.78 -10.26
C ARG A 301 -37.46 -27.98 -8.90
N LEU A 302 -38.25 -27.02 -8.41
CA LEU A 302 -39.01 -27.16 -7.17
C LEU A 302 -40.00 -28.32 -7.24
N LYS A 303 -40.62 -28.57 -8.40
CA LYS A 303 -41.50 -29.73 -8.62
C LYS A 303 -40.77 -31.05 -8.37
N LYS A 304 -39.53 -31.13 -8.84
CA LYS A 304 -38.60 -32.27 -8.71
C LYS A 304 -37.90 -32.34 -7.34
N SER A 305 -38.21 -31.43 -6.40
CA SER A 305 -37.58 -31.39 -5.07
C SER A 305 -38.12 -32.44 -4.09
N ASN A 306 -37.30 -32.77 -3.08
CA ASN A 306 -37.67 -33.66 -1.98
C ASN A 306 -38.42 -32.95 -0.83
N LEU A 307 -38.87 -31.70 -1.04
CA LEU A 307 -39.67 -30.97 -0.05
C LEU A 307 -41.06 -31.58 0.12
N ASP A 308 -41.60 -31.52 1.33
CA ASP A 308 -43.01 -31.85 1.56
C ASP A 308 -43.94 -30.90 0.80
N GLN A 309 -45.15 -31.37 0.51
CA GLN A 309 -46.10 -30.65 -0.33
C GLN A 309 -46.45 -29.26 0.22
N LYS A 310 -46.52 -29.11 1.54
CA LYS A 310 -46.81 -27.81 2.18
C LYS A 310 -45.67 -26.81 1.92
N ARG A 311 -44.41 -27.23 2.07
CA ARG A 311 -43.24 -26.38 1.76
C ARG A 311 -43.11 -26.06 0.27
N LYS A 312 -43.43 -27.00 -0.62
CA LYS A 312 -43.47 -26.75 -2.08
C LYS A 312 -44.47 -25.63 -2.40
N THR A 313 -45.70 -25.73 -1.92
CA THR A 313 -46.74 -24.72 -2.15
C THR A 313 -46.32 -23.34 -1.64
N VAL A 314 -45.78 -23.24 -0.42
CA VAL A 314 -45.32 -21.96 0.15
C VAL A 314 -44.19 -21.34 -0.67
N THR A 315 -43.22 -22.16 -1.09
CA THR A 315 -42.07 -21.71 -1.90
C THR A 315 -42.53 -21.27 -3.29
N GLU A 316 -43.43 -22.03 -3.91
CA GLU A 316 -44.01 -21.69 -5.21
C GLU A 316 -44.79 -20.37 -5.16
N MET A 317 -45.58 -20.13 -4.12
CA MET A 317 -46.27 -18.85 -3.91
C MET A 317 -45.29 -17.69 -3.78
N ARG A 318 -44.18 -17.88 -3.03
CA ARG A 318 -43.14 -16.86 -2.86
C ARG A 318 -42.47 -16.50 -4.18
N ILE A 319 -42.01 -17.49 -4.94
CA ILE A 319 -41.38 -17.27 -6.25
C ILE A 319 -42.36 -16.58 -7.20
N ASN A 320 -43.60 -17.10 -7.29
CA ASN A 320 -44.62 -16.55 -8.19
C ASN A 320 -45.02 -15.10 -7.86
N SER A 321 -45.03 -14.72 -6.58
CA SER A 321 -45.34 -13.36 -6.13
C SER A 321 -44.41 -12.31 -6.77
N ILE A 322 -43.14 -12.66 -6.97
CA ILE A 322 -42.14 -11.76 -7.56
C ILE A 322 -42.08 -11.97 -9.07
N PHE A 323 -42.12 -13.22 -9.53
CA PHE A 323 -42.12 -13.57 -10.94
C PHE A 323 -43.23 -12.85 -11.71
N LYS A 324 -44.47 -12.85 -11.19
CA LYS A 324 -45.60 -12.13 -11.80
C LYS A 324 -45.40 -10.61 -11.84
N LYS A 325 -44.68 -10.04 -10.87
CA LYS A 325 -44.42 -8.59 -10.82
C LYS A 325 -43.42 -8.14 -11.88
N ILE A 326 -42.44 -9.00 -12.21
CA ILE A 326 -41.38 -8.67 -13.16
C ILE A 326 -41.65 -9.14 -14.59
N LYS A 327 -42.52 -10.14 -14.78
CA LYS A 327 -42.82 -10.75 -16.07
C LYS A 327 -43.25 -9.70 -17.10
N GLY A 328 -42.61 -9.71 -18.27
CA GLY A 328 -42.88 -8.77 -19.36
C GLY A 328 -42.36 -7.34 -19.15
N ARG A 329 -41.63 -7.04 -18.06
CA ARG A 329 -40.93 -5.76 -17.91
C ARG A 329 -39.65 -5.77 -18.74
N LYS A 330 -39.35 -4.64 -19.39
CA LYS A 330 -38.06 -4.44 -20.07
C LYS A 330 -36.92 -4.32 -19.05
N ASP A 331 -35.72 -4.69 -19.47
CA ASP A 331 -34.51 -4.47 -18.69
C ASP A 331 -34.26 -2.96 -18.53
N ILE A 332 -33.74 -2.55 -17.37
CA ILE A 332 -33.42 -1.15 -17.08
C ILE A 332 -32.00 -0.87 -17.58
N GLU A 333 -31.87 -0.12 -18.67
CA GLU A 333 -30.58 0.39 -19.15
C GLU A 333 -29.97 1.36 -18.12
N GLY A 334 -28.69 1.15 -17.76
CA GLY A 334 -27.97 2.01 -16.81
C GLY A 334 -28.05 1.60 -15.33
N ALA A 335 -28.83 0.58 -14.94
CA ALA A 335 -28.89 0.09 -13.56
C ALA A 335 -27.61 -0.64 -13.08
N ALA A 336 -26.69 -0.96 -13.99
CA ALA A 336 -25.38 -1.57 -13.70
C ALA A 336 -24.33 -0.56 -13.21
N LYS A 337 -24.71 0.52 -12.52
CA LYS A 337 -23.75 1.54 -12.02
C LYS A 337 -23.15 1.27 -10.64
N ASN A 338 -23.33 0.06 -10.09
CA ASN A 338 -22.51 -0.45 -8.99
C ASN A 338 -21.50 -1.50 -9.51
N ILE A 339 -20.96 -1.30 -10.71
CA ILE A 339 -19.71 -1.98 -11.07
C ILE A 339 -18.69 -1.50 -10.04
N THR A 340 -18.21 -2.45 -9.23
CA THR A 340 -17.05 -2.24 -8.38
C THR A 340 -15.95 -1.73 -9.32
N GLU A 341 -15.62 -0.44 -9.25
CA GLU A 341 -14.67 0.20 -10.16
C GLU A 341 -13.41 -0.66 -10.14
N VAL A 342 -13.14 -1.38 -11.25
CA VAL A 342 -12.02 -2.31 -11.32
C VAL A 342 -10.78 -1.43 -11.34
N LEU A 343 -10.08 -1.36 -10.20
CA LEU A 343 -8.82 -0.66 -10.12
C LEU A 343 -7.86 -1.28 -11.16
N THR A 344 -7.39 -0.45 -12.09
CA THR A 344 -6.43 -0.83 -13.12
C THR A 344 -5.14 -0.06 -12.90
N THR A 345 -4.02 -0.69 -13.19
CA THR A 345 -2.73 -0.03 -13.16
C THR A 345 -2.63 0.96 -14.33
N PRO A 346 -1.99 2.13 -14.13
CA PRO A 346 -1.75 3.06 -15.22
C PRO A 346 -0.66 2.53 -16.15
N GLN A 347 -0.55 3.11 -17.35
CA GLN A 347 0.60 2.88 -18.22
C GLN A 347 1.78 3.78 -17.82
N VAL A 348 3.00 3.31 -18.06
CA VAL A 348 4.20 4.13 -17.86
C VAL A 348 4.21 5.33 -18.82
N SER A 349 4.70 6.48 -18.35
CA SER A 349 4.91 7.65 -19.20
C SER A 349 6.02 7.37 -20.22
N TYR A 350 6.11 8.14 -21.31
CA TYR A 350 7.24 8.15 -22.27
C TYR A 350 7.61 6.81 -22.97
N GLY A 351 6.73 5.80 -22.92
CA GLY A 351 7.00 4.48 -23.48
C GLY A 351 7.78 3.57 -22.52
N VAL A 352 7.83 2.27 -22.85
CA VAL A 352 8.45 1.23 -22.01
C VAL A 352 9.95 1.16 -22.26
N ASN A 353 10.74 1.10 -21.19
CA ASN A 353 12.18 0.91 -21.28
C ASN A 353 12.53 -0.50 -21.79
N LYS A 354 13.54 -0.60 -22.67
CA LYS A 354 13.94 -1.87 -23.30
C LYS A 354 14.61 -2.85 -22.33
N THR A 355 15.33 -2.34 -21.34
CA THR A 355 16.04 -3.13 -20.31
C THR A 355 15.15 -3.33 -19.10
N LEU A 356 14.63 -2.25 -18.50
CA LEU A 356 13.76 -2.28 -17.33
C LEU A 356 12.29 -2.33 -17.76
N ILE A 357 11.78 -3.51 -18.10
CA ILE A 357 10.48 -3.68 -18.78
C ILE A 357 9.24 -3.13 -18.03
N CYS A 358 9.35 -2.91 -16.72
CA CYS A 358 8.31 -2.33 -15.88
C CYS A 358 8.42 -0.80 -15.71
N ALA A 359 9.45 -0.18 -16.30
CA ALA A 359 9.78 1.23 -16.16
C ALA A 359 9.61 2.01 -17.48
N THR A 360 9.54 3.33 -17.35
CA THR A 360 9.54 4.26 -18.48
C THR A 360 10.90 4.34 -19.19
N ASP A 361 10.91 4.56 -20.49
CA ASP A 361 12.11 4.90 -21.28
C ASP A 361 12.80 6.20 -20.80
N ALA A 362 12.13 6.98 -19.94
CA ALA A 362 12.72 8.13 -19.25
C ALA A 362 13.69 7.77 -18.10
N VAL A 363 13.94 6.49 -17.82
CA VAL A 363 14.91 6.08 -16.79
C VAL A 363 16.04 5.23 -17.35
N GLU A 364 17.21 5.29 -16.72
CA GLU A 364 18.35 4.42 -16.96
C GLU A 364 18.97 3.98 -15.64
N VAL A 365 19.64 2.82 -15.65
CA VAL A 365 20.46 2.38 -14.51
C VAL A 365 21.87 2.94 -14.67
N LYS A 366 22.44 3.49 -13.60
CA LYS A 366 23.86 3.82 -13.54
C LYS A 366 24.51 3.20 -12.33
N ILE A 367 25.77 2.82 -12.52
CA ILE A 367 26.66 2.36 -11.46
C ILE A 367 27.55 3.54 -11.08
N ASN A 368 27.59 3.90 -9.80
CA ASN A 368 28.38 5.03 -9.30
C ASN A 368 29.14 4.61 -8.04
N GLU A 369 30.41 5.01 -7.94
CA GLU A 369 31.28 4.74 -6.78
C GLU A 369 30.66 5.10 -5.41
N LYS A 370 29.75 6.07 -5.37
CA LYS A 370 29.10 6.54 -4.11
C LYS A 370 27.80 5.81 -3.74
N THR A 371 27.07 5.25 -4.71
CA THR A 371 25.72 4.70 -4.50
C THR A 371 25.58 3.25 -4.92
N ASP A 372 26.68 2.61 -5.36
CA ASP A 372 26.74 1.33 -6.06
C ASP A 372 25.87 1.35 -7.33
N ILE A 373 24.55 1.22 -7.21
CA ILE A 373 23.57 1.21 -8.31
C ILE A 373 22.47 2.22 -8.02
N GLY A 374 22.02 2.96 -9.03
CA GLY A 374 20.89 3.87 -8.92
C GLY A 374 20.16 4.10 -10.24
N LEU A 375 18.90 4.54 -10.16
CA LEU A 375 18.11 4.95 -11.32
C LEU A 375 18.22 6.46 -11.56
N TYR A 376 18.39 6.84 -12.83
CA TYR A 376 18.58 8.23 -13.24
C TYR A 376 17.64 8.58 -14.40
N ALA A 377 17.25 9.85 -14.48
CA ALA A 377 16.40 10.33 -15.56
C ALA A 377 17.19 10.55 -16.86
N THR A 378 16.72 10.00 -17.97
CA THR A 378 17.32 10.19 -19.32
C THR A 378 16.82 11.47 -20.01
N LYS A 379 15.68 11.98 -19.55
CA LYS A 379 14.98 13.20 -19.99
C LYS A 379 14.29 13.83 -18.79
N ASP A 380 13.80 15.06 -18.92
CA ASP A 380 13.03 15.70 -17.85
C ASP A 380 11.73 14.90 -17.61
N ILE A 381 11.44 14.61 -16.33
CA ILE A 381 10.22 13.92 -15.88
C ILE A 381 9.41 14.90 -15.02
N TYR A 382 8.11 14.98 -15.25
CA TYR A 382 7.24 15.97 -14.63
C TYR A 382 6.36 15.35 -13.53
N PRO A 383 5.92 16.16 -12.54
CA PRO A 383 5.04 15.71 -11.48
C PRO A 383 3.84 14.89 -11.97
N GLY A 384 3.71 13.69 -11.39
CA GLY A 384 2.62 12.74 -11.62
C GLY A 384 2.79 11.85 -12.84
N ASP A 385 3.88 11.98 -13.59
CA ASP A 385 4.29 10.96 -14.58
C ASP A 385 4.49 9.61 -13.92
N VAL A 386 4.11 8.55 -14.63
CA VAL A 386 4.28 7.17 -14.19
C VAL A 386 5.67 6.72 -14.59
N ILE A 387 6.52 6.53 -13.59
CA ILE A 387 7.90 6.10 -13.78
C ILE A 387 7.98 4.58 -13.89
N MET A 388 7.21 3.87 -13.06
CA MET A 388 7.29 2.41 -12.97
C MET A 388 5.97 1.82 -12.53
N VAL A 389 5.64 0.65 -13.08
CA VAL A 389 4.53 -0.22 -12.65
C VAL A 389 5.07 -1.62 -12.58
N GLU A 390 5.36 -2.11 -11.38
CA GLU A 390 6.00 -3.41 -11.17
C GLU A 390 5.07 -4.34 -10.38
N ASN A 391 4.82 -5.53 -10.94
CA ASN A 391 4.23 -6.66 -10.21
C ASN A 391 5.31 -7.29 -9.32
N PRO A 392 4.97 -7.80 -8.12
CA PRO A 392 5.97 -8.40 -7.24
C PRO A 392 6.45 -9.76 -7.75
N TYR A 393 7.73 -10.08 -7.55
CA TYR A 393 8.24 -11.45 -7.79
C TYR A 393 7.59 -12.46 -6.82
N ALA A 394 7.42 -12.03 -5.57
CA ALA A 394 6.72 -12.77 -4.54
C ALA A 394 6.05 -11.83 -3.53
N SER A 395 4.94 -12.28 -2.96
CA SER A 395 4.17 -11.54 -1.96
C SER A 395 3.65 -12.46 -0.86
N ALA A 396 3.58 -11.96 0.37
CA ALA A 396 2.96 -12.64 1.50
C ALA A 396 2.04 -11.69 2.28
N LEU A 397 0.79 -12.12 2.48
CA LEU A 397 -0.19 -11.37 3.27
C LEU A 397 0.18 -11.50 4.74
N TYR A 398 0.01 -10.45 5.55
CA TYR A 398 0.20 -10.55 6.99
C TYR A 398 -0.89 -11.37 7.67
N ARG A 399 -0.52 -12.05 8.77
CA ARG A 399 -1.39 -12.99 9.49
C ARG A 399 -2.70 -12.35 9.92
N GLU A 400 -2.63 -11.12 10.39
CA GLU A 400 -3.75 -10.33 10.92
C GLU A 400 -4.78 -9.99 9.83
N ASN A 401 -4.41 -10.13 8.56
CA ASN A 401 -5.25 -9.82 7.42
C ASN A 401 -5.90 -11.03 6.75
N ILE A 402 -5.46 -12.26 7.08
CA ILE A 402 -5.92 -13.48 6.40
C ILE A 402 -7.44 -13.63 6.55
N GLU A 403 -8.00 -13.33 7.72
CA GLU A 403 -9.45 -13.45 8.02
C GLU A 403 -10.36 -12.46 7.26
N THR A 404 -9.80 -11.47 6.57
CA THR A 404 -10.60 -10.46 5.86
C THR A 404 -10.22 -10.30 4.39
N ARG A 405 -9.15 -10.96 3.94
CA ARG A 405 -8.58 -10.76 2.61
C ARG A 405 -8.20 -12.06 1.94
N CYS A 406 -8.23 -12.02 0.63
CA CYS A 406 -7.72 -13.11 -0.18
C CYS A 406 -6.20 -13.26 0.02
N ILE A 407 -5.75 -14.45 0.38
CA ILE A 407 -4.32 -14.76 0.55
C ILE A 407 -3.52 -14.62 -0.77
N ASN A 408 -4.20 -14.72 -1.91
CA ASN A 408 -3.60 -14.63 -3.24
C ASN A 408 -3.45 -13.18 -3.74
N CYS A 409 -4.57 -12.43 -3.80
CA CYS A 409 -4.62 -11.11 -4.43
C CYS A 409 -4.74 -9.92 -3.45
N PHE A 410 -4.84 -10.21 -2.14
CA PHE A 410 -4.95 -9.24 -1.04
C PHE A 410 -6.23 -8.39 -1.04
N LYS A 411 -7.13 -8.58 -2.01
CA LYS A 411 -8.45 -7.93 -2.01
C LYS A 411 -9.25 -8.38 -0.81
N ARG A 412 -9.91 -7.43 -0.16
CA ARG A 412 -10.91 -7.72 0.87
C ARG A 412 -12.03 -8.52 0.24
N PHE A 413 -12.31 -9.70 0.76
CA PHE A 413 -13.46 -10.45 0.29
C PHE A 413 -14.72 -9.90 0.95
N LYS A 414 -15.80 -9.84 0.18
CA LYS A 414 -17.15 -9.66 0.71
C LYS A 414 -17.83 -11.01 0.97
N SER A 415 -17.43 -12.01 0.19
CA SER A 415 -17.84 -13.41 0.28
C SER A 415 -16.60 -14.29 0.06
N SER A 416 -16.08 -14.95 1.10
CA SER A 416 -14.85 -15.75 1.05
C SER A 416 -15.07 -17.18 0.58
N ILE A 417 -14.06 -17.76 -0.06
CA ILE A 417 -13.94 -19.20 -0.32
C ILE A 417 -12.81 -19.71 0.58
N PRO A 418 -13.07 -20.62 1.55
CA PRO A 418 -11.99 -21.22 2.32
C PRO A 418 -11.17 -22.16 1.43
N CYS A 419 -9.89 -22.34 1.76
CA CYS A 419 -9.14 -23.48 1.23
C CYS A 419 -9.87 -24.78 1.59
N ASP A 420 -10.01 -25.67 0.61
CA ASP A 420 -10.61 -26.99 0.76
C ASP A 420 -9.72 -28.00 1.48
N THR A 421 -8.43 -27.73 1.70
CA THR A 421 -7.52 -28.65 2.43
C THR A 421 -7.13 -28.19 3.84
N CYS A 422 -6.87 -26.89 4.08
CA CYS A 422 -6.43 -26.41 5.41
C CYS A 422 -7.46 -25.62 6.21
N THR A 423 -8.42 -24.97 5.54
CA THR A 423 -9.37 -24.00 6.13
C THR A 423 -8.74 -22.87 6.95
N ARG A 424 -7.46 -22.57 6.73
CA ARG A 424 -6.69 -21.51 7.42
C ARG A 424 -6.58 -20.23 6.62
N VAL A 425 -6.85 -20.29 5.33
CA VAL A 425 -6.79 -19.16 4.41
C VAL A 425 -8.07 -19.10 3.58
N TRP A 426 -8.31 -17.92 3.03
CA TRP A 426 -9.50 -17.62 2.25
C TRP A 426 -9.14 -16.93 0.94
N PHE A 427 -10.03 -17.06 -0.03
CA PHE A 427 -9.92 -16.51 -1.38
C PHE A 427 -11.16 -15.69 -1.73
N CYS A 428 -11.02 -14.68 -2.59
CA CYS A 428 -12.15 -13.87 -3.04
C CYS A 428 -12.94 -14.53 -4.17
N SER A 429 -12.29 -15.41 -4.94
CA SER A 429 -12.86 -16.08 -6.10
C SER A 429 -12.18 -17.43 -6.34
N GLU A 430 -12.80 -18.26 -7.16
CA GLU A 430 -12.29 -19.59 -7.50
C GLU A 430 -11.00 -19.48 -8.31
N GLU A 431 -10.90 -18.48 -9.19
CA GLU A 431 -9.68 -18.20 -9.95
C GLU A 431 -8.50 -17.94 -9.00
N CYS A 432 -8.72 -17.16 -7.94
CA CYS A 432 -7.70 -16.92 -6.92
C CYS A 432 -7.34 -18.18 -6.11
N LEU A 433 -8.29 -19.08 -5.86
CA LEU A 433 -8.03 -20.36 -5.19
C LEU A 433 -7.19 -21.28 -6.09
N MET A 434 -7.59 -21.43 -7.36
CA MET A 434 -6.90 -22.25 -8.36
C MET A 434 -5.49 -21.73 -8.64
N GLU A 435 -5.33 -20.42 -8.87
CA GLU A 435 -4.02 -19.79 -9.09
C GLU A 435 -3.09 -20.00 -7.89
N ALA A 436 -3.59 -19.77 -6.68
CA ALA A 436 -2.79 -19.97 -5.49
C ALA A 436 -2.39 -21.43 -5.29
N LYS A 437 -3.30 -22.39 -5.53
CA LYS A 437 -3.01 -23.82 -5.46
C LYS A 437 -1.98 -24.25 -6.49
N ALA A 438 -2.08 -23.76 -7.73
CA ALA A 438 -1.11 -24.06 -8.78
C ALA A 438 0.26 -23.43 -8.50
N GLY A 439 0.28 -22.28 -7.85
CA GLY A 439 1.51 -21.58 -7.46
C GLY A 439 2.08 -22.06 -6.13
N PHE A 440 1.77 -21.36 -5.04
CA PHE A 440 2.45 -21.52 -3.76
C PHE A 440 1.66 -22.32 -2.72
N HIS A 441 0.33 -22.26 -2.76
CA HIS A 441 -0.51 -22.65 -1.64
C HIS A 441 -0.54 -24.16 -1.43
N SER A 442 -0.52 -24.99 -2.48
CA SER A 442 -0.52 -26.46 -2.29
C SER A 442 0.66 -26.94 -1.44
N SER A 443 1.84 -26.36 -1.66
CA SER A 443 3.03 -26.61 -0.85
C SER A 443 2.92 -25.92 0.52
N GLU A 444 2.62 -24.62 0.54
CA GLU A 444 2.53 -23.81 1.76
C GLU A 444 1.48 -24.35 2.76
N CYS A 445 0.39 -24.93 2.26
CA CYS A 445 -0.76 -25.38 3.02
C CYS A 445 -0.38 -26.34 4.18
N LYS A 446 0.54 -27.29 3.92
CA LYS A 446 1.02 -28.28 4.90
C LYS A 446 1.80 -27.66 6.07
N VAL A 447 2.41 -26.50 5.86
CA VAL A 447 3.33 -25.85 6.81
C VAL A 447 2.91 -24.42 7.17
N LEU A 448 1.70 -23.99 6.78
CA LEU A 448 1.27 -22.60 6.94
C LEU A 448 1.33 -22.12 8.41
N HIS A 449 0.99 -22.99 9.35
CA HIS A 449 1.05 -22.70 10.78
C HIS A 449 2.47 -22.50 11.30
N LEU A 450 3.45 -23.12 10.66
CA LEU A 450 4.87 -22.93 10.91
C LEU A 450 5.30 -21.58 10.35
N LEU A 451 5.01 -21.30 9.08
CA LEU A 451 5.42 -20.07 8.38
C LEU A 451 4.88 -18.77 9.00
N TYR A 452 3.69 -18.82 9.60
CA TYR A 452 3.02 -17.66 10.20
C TYR A 452 3.12 -17.62 11.74
N ASP A 453 4.05 -18.36 12.33
CA ASP A 453 4.37 -18.21 13.75
C ASP A 453 4.89 -16.78 14.02
N LYS A 454 4.48 -16.20 15.15
CA LYS A 454 4.82 -14.81 15.49
C LYS A 454 6.30 -14.64 15.85
N ASN A 455 6.99 -15.72 16.24
CA ASN A 455 8.36 -15.69 16.75
C ASN A 455 9.43 -15.90 15.67
N ILE A 456 9.06 -16.33 14.46
CA ILE A 456 10.02 -16.53 13.36
C ILE A 456 10.10 -15.34 12.40
N GLY A 457 9.43 -14.23 12.74
CA GLY A 457 9.42 -13.01 11.95
C GLY A 457 8.46 -13.02 10.75
N ARG A 458 8.07 -11.82 10.31
CA ARG A 458 7.07 -11.62 9.25
C ARG A 458 7.57 -11.91 7.82
N MET A 459 8.88 -12.09 7.65
CA MET A 459 9.52 -12.32 6.34
C MET A 459 9.42 -13.76 5.87
N THR A 460 9.22 -14.69 6.81
CA THR A 460 9.30 -16.13 6.56
C THR A 460 8.37 -16.61 5.43
N PRO A 461 7.07 -16.23 5.38
CA PRO A 461 6.22 -16.65 4.27
C PRO A 461 6.66 -16.06 2.93
N LEU A 462 7.21 -14.84 2.90
CA LEU A 462 7.72 -14.22 1.68
C LEU A 462 8.93 -14.99 1.15
N VAL A 463 9.92 -15.26 2.01
CA VAL A 463 11.14 -15.99 1.62
C VAL A 463 10.80 -17.42 1.17
N PHE A 464 9.88 -18.09 1.88
CA PHE A 464 9.42 -19.42 1.46
C PHE A 464 8.81 -19.38 0.06
N ARG A 465 7.98 -18.37 -0.25
CA ARG A 465 7.38 -18.19 -1.58
C ARG A 465 8.40 -17.82 -2.65
N ILE A 466 9.46 -17.07 -2.32
CA ILE A 466 10.59 -16.82 -3.25
C ILE A 466 11.20 -18.14 -3.70
N LEU A 467 11.46 -19.08 -2.77
CA LEU A 467 12.03 -20.38 -3.11
C LEU A 467 11.05 -21.26 -3.90
N LEU A 468 9.75 -21.22 -3.58
CA LEU A 468 8.73 -21.99 -4.31
C LEU A 468 8.50 -21.52 -5.76
N ARG A 469 9.01 -20.36 -6.16
CA ARG A 469 9.03 -19.94 -7.57
C ARG A 469 10.00 -20.78 -8.41
N LEU A 470 10.92 -21.50 -7.75
CA LEU A 470 11.86 -22.40 -8.38
C LEU A 470 11.52 -23.84 -8.05
N THR A 471 11.76 -24.73 -9.01
CA THR A 471 11.88 -26.16 -8.71
C THR A 471 13.29 -26.49 -8.23
N TRP A 472 13.45 -27.61 -7.53
CA TRP A 472 14.77 -28.11 -7.17
C TRP A 472 15.67 -28.34 -8.40
N GLU A 473 15.12 -28.75 -9.54
CA GLU A 473 15.87 -28.87 -10.81
C GLU A 473 16.39 -27.51 -11.30
N ASN A 474 15.57 -26.45 -11.21
CA ASN A 474 16.02 -25.10 -11.57
C ASN A 474 17.19 -24.68 -10.69
N ILE A 475 17.13 -24.93 -9.38
CA ILE A 475 18.22 -24.60 -8.45
C ILE A 475 19.49 -25.37 -8.78
N LYS A 476 19.41 -26.69 -9.02
CA LYS A 476 20.57 -27.50 -9.44
C LYS A 476 21.18 -26.97 -10.74
N SER A 477 20.35 -26.59 -11.71
CA SER A 477 20.80 -26.02 -12.99
C SER A 477 21.53 -24.69 -12.79
N LEU A 478 20.98 -23.79 -11.96
CA LEU A 478 21.62 -22.50 -11.62
C LEU A 478 22.94 -22.70 -10.88
N ARG A 479 23.00 -23.65 -9.93
CA ARG A 479 24.23 -24.02 -9.21
C ARG A 479 25.29 -24.59 -10.16
N LYS A 480 24.92 -25.55 -11.01
CA LYS A 480 25.84 -26.20 -11.97
C LYS A 480 26.37 -25.22 -13.01
N SER A 481 25.54 -24.28 -13.48
CA SER A 481 25.94 -23.22 -14.39
C SER A 481 26.71 -22.07 -13.72
N ARG A 482 26.96 -22.15 -12.41
CA ARG A 482 27.64 -21.13 -11.60
C ARG A 482 27.00 -19.75 -11.70
N LYS A 483 25.69 -19.69 -11.95
CA LYS A 483 24.90 -18.45 -11.89
C LYS A 483 24.60 -18.03 -10.46
N ILE A 484 24.63 -19.00 -9.55
CA ILE A 484 24.53 -18.81 -8.09
C ILE A 484 25.57 -19.70 -7.42
N ASP A 485 26.25 -19.19 -6.39
CA ASP A 485 27.23 -19.96 -5.62
C ASP A 485 27.44 -19.34 -4.23
N THR A 486 26.72 -19.82 -3.24
CA THR A 486 26.75 -19.30 -1.87
C THR A 486 28.01 -19.67 -1.07
N THR A 487 28.93 -20.44 -1.68
CA THR A 487 30.25 -20.72 -1.09
C THR A 487 31.23 -19.56 -1.30
N LEU A 488 30.94 -18.69 -2.27
CA LEU A 488 31.75 -17.50 -2.53
C LEU A 488 31.50 -16.43 -1.45
N PRO A 489 32.48 -15.56 -1.17
CA PRO A 489 32.31 -14.45 -0.23
C PRO A 489 31.09 -13.59 -0.58
N ASP A 490 30.39 -13.03 0.41
CA ASP A 490 29.19 -12.21 0.20
C ASP A 490 29.43 -11.02 -0.74
N SER A 491 30.66 -10.49 -0.74
CA SER A 491 31.11 -9.39 -1.59
C SER A 491 31.53 -9.82 -3.00
N HIS A 492 31.43 -11.11 -3.32
CA HIS A 492 31.83 -11.62 -4.62
C HIS A 492 30.93 -11.05 -5.73
N PRO A 493 31.49 -10.59 -6.87
CA PRO A 493 30.73 -9.97 -7.96
C PRO A 493 29.54 -10.78 -8.47
N LEU A 494 29.60 -12.11 -8.45
CA LEU A 494 28.48 -12.99 -8.82
C LEU A 494 27.17 -12.67 -8.07
N HIS A 495 27.29 -12.18 -6.83
CA HIS A 495 26.17 -11.89 -5.94
C HIS A 495 25.61 -10.47 -6.06
N MET A 496 26.32 -9.56 -6.73
CA MET A 496 26.01 -8.13 -6.69
C MET A 496 26.01 -7.48 -8.07
N ASN A 497 26.72 -8.05 -9.04
CA ASN A 497 26.79 -7.52 -10.39
C ASN A 497 25.58 -7.96 -11.19
N PHE A 498 24.76 -6.99 -11.54
CA PHE A 498 23.67 -7.15 -12.48
C PHE A 498 24.19 -7.00 -13.90
N ASP A 499 23.57 -7.76 -14.80
CA ASP A 499 23.74 -7.55 -16.24
C ASP A 499 22.52 -6.77 -16.72
N PHE A 500 22.77 -5.55 -17.21
CA PHE A 500 21.74 -4.66 -17.75
C PHE A 500 21.82 -4.58 -19.29
N GLU A 501 22.67 -5.37 -19.94
CA GLU A 501 22.69 -5.51 -21.39
C GLU A 501 21.50 -6.36 -21.87
N GLU A 502 21.09 -7.33 -21.04
CA GLU A 502 19.87 -8.12 -21.24
C GLU A 502 18.65 -7.49 -20.53
N LYS A 503 17.48 -8.10 -20.72
CA LYS A 503 16.23 -7.66 -20.06
C LYS A 503 16.30 -7.91 -18.56
N TYR A 504 16.13 -6.86 -17.76
CA TYR A 504 15.93 -6.95 -16.32
C TYR A 504 14.45 -7.19 -16.03
N SER A 505 14.08 -8.46 -15.83
CA SER A 505 12.69 -8.86 -15.60
C SER A 505 12.46 -9.25 -14.15
N THR A 506 11.35 -8.76 -13.58
CA THR A 506 10.88 -9.18 -12.27
C THR A 506 10.70 -10.70 -12.17
N ASP A 507 10.37 -11.41 -13.25
CA ASP A 507 10.18 -12.87 -13.25
C ASP A 507 11.50 -13.67 -13.23
N ASP A 508 12.64 -13.03 -13.56
CA ASP A 508 13.94 -13.68 -13.46
C ASP A 508 14.41 -13.72 -12.00
N TYR A 509 14.55 -14.93 -11.47
CA TYR A 509 15.05 -15.18 -10.11
C TYR A 509 16.38 -14.47 -9.81
N LEU A 510 17.27 -14.35 -10.80
CA LEU A 510 18.59 -13.73 -10.58
C LEU A 510 18.49 -12.26 -10.21
N THR A 511 17.47 -11.54 -10.70
CA THR A 511 17.22 -10.15 -10.31
C THR A 511 16.91 -10.05 -8.81
N THR A 512 16.17 -11.02 -8.25
CA THR A 512 15.86 -11.08 -6.81
C THR A 512 17.05 -11.61 -5.99
N TYR A 513 17.80 -12.58 -6.51
CA TYR A 513 18.97 -13.17 -5.84
C TYR A 513 20.10 -12.16 -5.62
N LYS A 514 20.33 -11.29 -6.59
CA LYS A 514 21.43 -10.31 -6.59
C LYS A 514 21.14 -9.04 -5.78
N LEU A 515 19.91 -8.88 -5.26
CA LEU A 515 19.56 -7.76 -4.38
C LEU A 515 20.44 -7.73 -3.13
N VAL A 516 20.75 -6.51 -2.67
CA VAL A 516 21.70 -6.26 -1.57
C VAL A 516 21.31 -6.98 -0.28
N THR A 517 22.26 -7.69 0.33
CA THR A 517 22.06 -8.38 1.62
C THR A 517 22.56 -7.57 2.82
N ASN A 518 23.56 -6.70 2.59
CA ASN A 518 24.36 -6.06 3.64
C ASN A 518 24.94 -7.05 4.68
N ALA A 519 25.19 -8.30 4.28
CA ALA A 519 25.58 -9.40 5.16
C ALA A 519 26.72 -9.03 6.13
N GLN A 520 27.79 -8.45 5.60
CA GLN A 520 28.99 -8.04 6.35
C GLN A 520 28.76 -6.86 7.31
N LYS A 521 27.69 -6.09 7.13
CA LYS A 521 27.36 -4.92 7.98
C LYS A 521 26.36 -5.27 9.09
N ARG A 522 25.83 -6.50 9.10
CA ARG A 522 24.86 -6.96 10.09
C ARG A 522 25.52 -7.26 11.42
N ASN A 523 24.80 -7.03 12.51
CA ASN A 523 25.26 -7.44 13.83
C ASN A 523 25.08 -8.95 14.02
N PHE A 524 25.81 -9.51 14.99
CA PHE A 524 25.76 -10.95 15.32
C PHE A 524 24.35 -11.46 15.58
N GLY A 525 23.54 -10.75 16.36
CA GLY A 525 22.20 -11.20 16.73
C GLY A 525 21.29 -11.38 15.52
N ASP A 526 21.24 -10.39 14.64
CA ASP A 526 20.44 -10.44 13.40
C ASP A 526 20.91 -11.55 12.46
N LEU A 527 22.22 -11.65 12.21
CA LEU A 527 22.77 -12.63 11.27
C LEU A 527 22.63 -14.07 11.79
N PHE A 528 22.88 -14.28 13.08
CA PHE A 528 22.76 -15.58 13.73
C PHE A 528 21.31 -16.06 13.75
N GLU A 529 20.36 -15.20 14.13
CA GLU A 529 18.93 -15.52 14.13
C GLU A 529 18.42 -15.89 12.73
N ARG A 530 18.79 -15.11 11.69
CA ARG A 530 18.42 -15.44 10.30
C ARG A 530 18.98 -16.77 9.83
N THR A 531 20.20 -17.11 10.24
CA THR A 531 20.84 -18.39 9.89
C THR A 531 20.07 -19.56 10.51
N ILE A 532 19.58 -19.41 11.74
CA ILE A 532 18.69 -20.40 12.38
C ILE A 532 17.36 -20.51 11.62
N ILE A 533 16.72 -19.38 11.32
CA ILE A 533 15.44 -19.36 10.59
C ILE A 533 15.61 -19.99 9.20
N ALA A 534 16.78 -19.84 8.57
CA ALA A 534 17.07 -20.45 7.28
C ALA A 534 17.08 -21.98 7.34
N VAL A 535 17.75 -22.57 8.34
CA VAL A 535 17.73 -24.02 8.60
C VAL A 535 16.30 -24.49 8.87
N TYR A 536 15.56 -23.75 9.70
CA TYR A 536 14.16 -24.03 10.02
C TYR A 536 13.26 -24.05 8.76
N LEU A 537 13.41 -23.06 7.89
CA LEU A 537 12.65 -22.96 6.65
C LEU A 537 13.01 -24.08 5.67
N ASN A 538 14.27 -24.50 5.61
CA ASN A 538 14.65 -25.66 4.81
C ASN A 538 13.98 -26.94 5.32
N GLN A 539 13.88 -27.13 6.64
CA GLN A 539 13.09 -28.23 7.19
C GLN A 539 11.60 -28.14 6.80
N CYS A 540 11.03 -26.94 6.68
CA CYS A 540 9.68 -26.76 6.15
C CYS A 540 9.59 -27.14 4.66
N LEU A 541 10.62 -26.86 3.85
CA LEU A 541 10.66 -27.25 2.43
C LEU A 541 10.67 -28.77 2.25
N LYS A 542 11.37 -29.50 3.13
CA LYS A 542 11.42 -30.98 3.13
C LYS A 542 10.04 -31.62 3.29
N GLU A 543 9.13 -30.93 3.96
CA GLU A 543 7.79 -31.43 4.30
C GLU A 543 6.74 -31.15 3.21
N VAL A 544 7.10 -30.34 2.21
CA VAL A 544 6.18 -29.88 1.15
C VAL A 544 6.56 -30.42 -0.23
N ASP A 545 7.24 -31.56 -0.27
CA ASP A 545 7.65 -32.23 -1.52
C ASP A 545 8.61 -31.40 -2.41
N PHE A 546 9.25 -30.36 -1.87
CA PHE A 546 10.18 -29.50 -2.63
C PHE A 546 11.33 -30.29 -3.28
N TYR A 547 11.80 -31.32 -2.57
CA TYR A 547 12.88 -32.22 -2.99
C TYR A 547 12.40 -33.53 -3.61
N LYS A 548 11.09 -33.71 -3.83
CA LYS A 548 10.51 -35.01 -4.16
C LYS A 548 11.13 -35.62 -5.43
N GLY A 549 11.37 -36.94 -5.38
CA GLY A 549 11.92 -37.70 -6.50
C GLY A 549 13.42 -37.53 -6.74
N ASN A 550 14.12 -36.81 -5.85
CA ASN A 550 15.54 -36.52 -6.00
C ASN A 550 16.39 -37.15 -4.89
N ASN A 551 17.61 -37.58 -5.25
CA ASN A 551 18.65 -37.89 -4.29
C ASN A 551 19.26 -36.58 -3.79
N VAL A 552 18.83 -36.12 -2.61
CA VAL A 552 19.32 -34.87 -1.99
C VAL A 552 20.41 -35.20 -0.99
N SER A 553 21.60 -34.64 -1.20
CA SER A 553 22.72 -34.80 -0.28
C SER A 553 22.64 -33.79 0.88
N SER A 554 23.42 -34.02 1.95
CA SER A 554 23.57 -33.02 3.01
C SER A 554 24.12 -31.68 2.49
N ASP A 555 24.95 -31.73 1.44
CA ASP A 555 25.51 -30.53 0.80
C ASP A 555 24.44 -29.72 0.07
N ASP A 556 23.49 -30.40 -0.58
CA ASP A 556 22.34 -29.76 -1.21
C ASP A 556 21.43 -29.07 -0.18
N GLU A 557 21.18 -29.71 0.96
CA GLU A 557 20.40 -29.10 2.04
C GLU A 557 21.08 -27.84 2.62
N ILE A 558 22.39 -27.87 2.80
CA ILE A 558 23.19 -26.71 3.23
C ILE A 558 23.09 -25.60 2.19
N PHE A 559 23.25 -25.95 0.91
CA PHE A 559 23.15 -25.00 -0.19
C PHE A 559 21.78 -24.32 -0.24
N VAL A 560 20.67 -25.08 -0.18
CA VAL A 560 19.33 -24.46 -0.16
C VAL A 560 19.12 -23.61 1.09
N SER A 561 19.57 -24.07 2.26
CA SER A 561 19.50 -23.27 3.48
C SER A 561 20.28 -21.96 3.34
N SER A 562 21.42 -21.95 2.65
CA SER A 562 22.19 -20.74 2.39
C SER A 562 21.49 -19.77 1.42
N LEU A 563 20.73 -20.29 0.43
CA LEU A 563 19.85 -19.45 -0.40
C LEU A 563 18.73 -18.81 0.43
N ILE A 564 18.13 -19.57 1.36
CA ILE A 564 17.11 -19.04 2.27
C ILE A 564 17.71 -17.94 3.15
N LEU A 565 18.90 -18.16 3.72
CA LEU A 565 19.61 -17.15 4.52
C LEU A 565 19.85 -15.89 3.71
N ARG A 566 20.34 -16.04 2.47
CA ARG A 566 20.54 -14.92 1.56
C ARG A 566 19.24 -14.13 1.34
N HIS A 567 18.13 -14.83 1.11
CA HIS A 567 16.83 -14.18 0.91
C HIS A 567 16.25 -13.55 2.18
N LEU A 568 16.49 -14.12 3.36
CA LEU A 568 16.16 -13.47 4.62
C LEU A 568 16.93 -12.15 4.77
N GLN A 569 18.20 -12.12 4.39
CA GLN A 569 19.02 -10.91 4.43
C GLN A 569 18.55 -9.89 3.39
N ASN A 570 18.49 -10.25 2.11
CA ASN A 570 18.13 -9.28 1.07
C ASN A 570 16.69 -8.78 1.19
N SER A 571 15.74 -9.64 1.56
CA SER A 571 14.34 -9.20 1.67
C SER A 571 14.16 -8.20 2.82
N SER A 572 15.00 -8.24 3.87
CA SER A 572 14.96 -7.22 4.92
C SER A 572 15.40 -5.82 4.45
N CYS A 573 16.23 -5.75 3.41
CA CYS A 573 16.68 -4.47 2.84
C CYS A 573 15.85 -4.01 1.64
N ASN A 574 15.13 -4.92 0.98
CA ASN A 574 14.56 -4.65 -0.35
C ASN A 574 13.04 -4.91 -0.43
N ALA A 575 12.43 -5.58 0.54
CA ALA A 575 10.99 -5.85 0.50
C ALA A 575 10.18 -4.61 0.89
N HIS A 576 9.04 -4.45 0.24
CA HIS A 576 8.13 -3.34 0.40
C HIS A 576 6.81 -3.80 1.01
N ASN A 577 6.27 -2.98 1.93
CA ASN A 577 4.94 -3.22 2.47
C ASN A 577 3.88 -2.76 1.48
N ILE A 578 2.94 -3.65 1.14
CA ILE A 578 1.72 -3.28 0.42
C ILE A 578 0.76 -2.64 1.42
N VAL A 579 0.18 -1.49 1.06
CA VAL A 579 -0.73 -0.74 1.92
C VAL A 579 -2.11 -0.54 1.29
N GLU A 580 -3.09 -0.30 2.15
CA GLU A 580 -4.44 0.17 1.82
C GLU A 580 -4.73 1.43 2.64
N PHE A 581 -5.30 2.45 2.01
CA PHE A 581 -5.69 3.69 2.68
C PHE A 581 -7.12 3.60 3.20
N PHE A 582 -7.31 3.84 4.49
CA PHE A 582 -8.62 3.87 5.11
C PHE A 582 -9.16 5.29 4.96
N VAL A 583 -10.32 5.42 4.32
CA VAL A 583 -10.90 6.71 3.97
C VAL A 583 -12.32 6.85 4.51
N ARG A 584 -12.74 8.08 4.83
CA ARG A 584 -14.14 8.40 5.14
C ARG A 584 -15.00 8.44 3.86
N ASP A 585 -16.31 8.62 4.02
CA ASP A 585 -17.24 8.76 2.90
C ASP A 585 -16.91 9.95 1.97
N ASN A 586 -16.34 11.02 2.52
CA ASN A 586 -15.84 12.18 1.77
C ASN A 586 -14.40 12.01 1.25
N LEU A 587 -13.87 10.77 1.24
CA LEU A 587 -12.51 10.41 0.78
C LEU A 587 -11.36 11.02 1.60
N ASP A 588 -11.62 11.53 2.80
CA ASP A 588 -10.54 11.91 3.73
C ASP A 588 -9.78 10.67 4.20
N ILE A 589 -8.46 10.64 3.99
CA ILE A 589 -7.59 9.57 4.48
C ILE A 589 -7.45 9.68 5.99
N ILE A 590 -7.84 8.62 6.70
CA ILE A 590 -7.81 8.52 8.16
C ILE A 590 -6.53 7.82 8.62
N SER A 591 -6.18 6.72 7.96
CA SER A 591 -5.06 5.89 8.34
C SER A 591 -4.57 5.02 7.18
N VAL A 592 -3.38 4.43 7.36
CA VAL A 592 -2.76 3.51 6.42
C VAL A 592 -2.71 2.13 7.05
N HIS A 593 -3.24 1.13 6.35
CA HIS A 593 -3.28 -0.26 6.82
C HIS A 593 -2.31 -1.12 6.01
N TYR A 594 -1.39 -1.78 6.69
CA TYR A 594 -0.39 -2.65 6.06
C TYR A 594 -0.98 -4.03 5.76
N LEU A 595 -1.04 -4.41 4.48
CA LEU A 595 -1.66 -5.66 4.02
C LEU A 595 -0.70 -6.84 4.13
N GLY A 596 0.54 -6.64 3.69
CA GLY A 596 1.54 -7.69 3.57
C GLY A 596 2.86 -7.12 3.08
N ILE A 597 3.77 -8.02 2.72
CA ILE A 597 5.12 -7.69 2.28
C ILE A 597 5.41 -8.34 0.92
N SER A 598 6.20 -7.68 0.08
CA SER A 598 6.47 -8.10 -1.30
C SER A 598 7.84 -7.65 -1.78
N ILE A 599 8.44 -8.39 -2.70
CA ILE A 599 9.74 -8.07 -3.28
C ILE A 599 9.56 -7.61 -4.74
N TYR A 600 10.14 -6.46 -5.07
CA TYR A 600 10.01 -5.78 -6.37
C TYR A 600 11.41 -5.44 -6.88
N PRO A 601 12.06 -6.34 -7.64
CA PRO A 601 13.48 -6.24 -7.95
C PRO A 601 13.90 -4.95 -8.66
N THR A 602 13.02 -4.32 -9.44
CA THR A 602 13.35 -3.09 -10.17
C THR A 602 13.17 -1.86 -9.29
N ILE A 603 12.10 -1.80 -8.49
CA ILE A 603 11.88 -0.74 -7.51
C ILE A 603 12.98 -0.74 -6.45
N SER A 604 13.54 -1.89 -6.09
CA SER A 604 14.68 -2.00 -5.17
C SER A 604 15.96 -1.31 -5.66
N LEU A 605 16.05 -0.92 -6.94
CA LEU A 605 17.16 -0.12 -7.49
C LEU A 605 17.04 1.39 -7.19
N ILE A 606 15.90 1.85 -6.67
CA ILE A 606 15.66 3.26 -6.33
C ILE A 606 16.25 3.55 -4.95
N ASN A 607 17.24 4.43 -4.86
CA ASN A 607 17.88 4.81 -3.60
C ASN A 607 17.02 5.75 -2.72
N ASN A 608 17.47 5.95 -1.48
CA ASN A 608 16.77 6.73 -0.48
C ASN A 608 17.14 8.24 -0.46
N SER A 609 16.14 9.09 -0.27
CA SER A 609 16.27 10.49 0.18
C SER A 609 15.24 10.82 1.27
N CYS A 610 15.61 11.65 2.24
CA CYS A 610 14.65 12.22 3.21
C CYS A 610 13.79 13.33 2.60
N ASN A 611 14.12 13.81 1.40
CA ASN A 611 13.31 14.65 0.52
C ASN A 611 13.18 13.94 -0.85
N PRO A 612 12.32 12.92 -0.96
CA PRO A 612 12.22 12.12 -2.19
C PRO A 612 11.61 12.91 -3.34
N ASN A 613 11.97 12.56 -4.57
CA ASN A 613 11.38 13.12 -5.78
C ASN A 613 10.34 12.20 -6.43
N VAL A 614 10.13 11.00 -5.89
CA VAL A 614 9.03 10.10 -6.24
C VAL A 614 8.15 9.75 -5.05
N PHE A 615 6.99 9.16 -5.33
CA PHE A 615 6.14 8.53 -4.33
C PHE A 615 5.52 7.25 -4.92
N LYS A 616 5.03 6.39 -4.03
CA LYS A 616 4.46 5.09 -4.40
C LYS A 616 3.08 4.85 -3.83
N TYR A 617 2.28 4.09 -4.56
CA TYR A 617 1.01 3.53 -4.12
C TYR A 617 0.76 2.19 -4.80
N TYR A 618 -0.26 1.46 -4.34
CA TYR A 618 -0.51 0.10 -4.81
C TYR A 618 -1.87 -0.03 -5.47
N VAL A 619 -1.92 -0.82 -6.54
CA VAL A 619 -3.15 -1.31 -7.17
C VAL A 619 -3.16 -2.82 -7.05
N GLY A 620 -3.97 -3.35 -6.14
CA GLY A 620 -3.84 -4.74 -5.71
C GLY A 620 -2.46 -4.99 -5.09
N LYS A 621 -1.64 -5.81 -5.76
CA LYS A 621 -0.25 -6.08 -5.38
C LYS A 621 0.76 -5.30 -6.23
N ASP A 622 0.33 -4.63 -7.29
CA ASP A 622 1.26 -3.93 -8.19
C ASP A 622 1.65 -2.60 -7.56
N SER A 623 2.94 -2.29 -7.62
CA SER A 623 3.47 -1.02 -7.12
C SER A 623 3.58 -0.02 -8.26
N VAL A 624 3.03 1.17 -8.05
CA VAL A 624 3.06 2.27 -9.01
C VAL A 624 3.94 3.39 -8.44
N ILE A 625 5.01 3.74 -9.15
CA ILE A 625 5.92 4.83 -8.82
C ILE A 625 5.61 6.04 -9.70
N ARG A 626 5.38 7.20 -9.09
CA ARG A 626 5.16 8.47 -9.79
C ARG A 626 6.12 9.56 -9.33
N ALA A 627 6.44 10.47 -10.23
CA ALA A 627 7.19 11.68 -9.89
C ALA A 627 6.37 12.57 -8.94
N THR A 628 6.97 13.01 -7.84
CA THR A 628 6.43 14.07 -6.97
C THR A 628 6.86 15.44 -7.46
N ASN A 629 8.11 15.54 -7.93
CA ASN A 629 8.76 16.78 -8.33
C ASN A 629 9.14 16.73 -9.81
N ILE A 630 9.57 17.85 -10.36
CA ILE A 630 10.33 17.86 -11.61
C ILE A 630 11.65 17.13 -11.34
N ILE A 631 11.96 16.11 -12.13
CA ILE A 631 13.24 15.39 -12.10
C ILE A 631 13.95 15.74 -13.41
N ARG A 632 15.04 16.49 -13.33
CA ARG A 632 15.78 16.93 -14.52
C ARG A 632 16.57 15.77 -15.10
N LYS A 633 16.83 15.81 -16.41
CA LYS A 633 17.75 14.89 -17.07
C LYS A 633 19.07 14.80 -16.28
N GLY A 634 19.49 13.57 -15.99
CA GLY A 634 20.71 13.28 -15.24
C GLY A 634 20.53 13.25 -13.71
N GLU A 635 19.39 13.68 -13.17
CA GLU A 635 19.10 13.56 -11.74
C GLU A 635 18.72 12.13 -11.37
N GLN A 636 19.04 11.75 -10.13
CA GLN A 636 18.71 10.44 -9.59
C GLN A 636 17.24 10.39 -9.16
N ILE A 637 16.60 9.25 -9.37
CA ILE A 637 15.26 8.93 -8.89
C ILE A 637 15.39 8.41 -7.46
N LEU A 638 14.71 9.04 -6.52
CA LEU A 638 14.91 8.85 -5.08
C LEU A 638 13.57 8.69 -4.35
N ASP A 639 13.38 7.53 -3.72
CA ASP A 639 12.24 7.23 -2.82
C ASP A 639 12.63 7.51 -1.36
N ASN A 640 11.70 7.35 -0.42
CA ASN A 640 11.95 7.43 1.01
C ASN A 640 11.77 6.07 1.68
N TYR A 641 12.86 5.53 2.24
CA TYR A 641 12.86 4.24 2.92
C TYR A 641 12.43 4.30 4.39
N SER A 642 12.36 5.51 4.94
CA SER A 642 12.15 5.76 6.36
C SER A 642 11.08 6.82 6.57
N HIS A 643 11.48 7.97 7.11
CA HIS A 643 10.63 9.13 7.32
C HIS A 643 11.19 10.29 6.49
N ALA A 644 10.28 11.17 6.06
CA ALA A 644 10.67 12.42 5.43
C ALA A 644 11.24 13.39 6.48
N TYR A 645 11.97 14.40 6.02
CA TYR A 645 12.65 15.34 6.92
C TYR A 645 11.70 16.14 7.82
N ASP A 646 10.48 16.36 7.33
CA ASP A 646 9.43 17.16 7.97
C ASP A 646 8.61 16.39 9.01
N THR A 647 8.80 15.06 9.13
CA THR A 647 8.04 14.23 10.07
C THR A 647 8.89 13.65 11.19
N MET A 648 10.21 13.59 11.03
CA MET A 648 11.11 12.98 12.01
C MET A 648 12.49 13.64 11.98
N ARG A 649 13.15 13.77 13.14
CA ARG A 649 14.45 14.46 13.27
C ARG A 649 15.58 13.68 12.57
N ARG A 650 16.60 14.41 12.11
CA ARG A 650 17.75 13.86 11.37
C ARG A 650 18.37 12.63 12.02
N GLU A 651 18.63 12.71 13.33
CA GLU A 651 19.26 11.63 14.08
C GLU A 651 18.41 10.36 14.06
N SER A 652 17.12 10.47 14.38
CA SER A 652 16.18 9.34 14.34
C SER A 652 16.06 8.73 12.94
N ARG A 653 16.00 9.55 11.89
CA ARG A 653 16.00 9.08 10.49
C ARG A 653 17.27 8.29 10.16
N ARG A 654 18.45 8.84 10.52
CA ARG A 654 19.75 8.19 10.27
C ARG A 654 19.90 6.90 11.09
N ASN A 655 19.48 6.90 12.34
CA ASN A 655 19.51 5.70 13.19
C ASN A 655 18.62 4.59 12.64
N PHE A 656 17.41 4.92 12.19
CA PHE A 656 16.53 3.96 11.54
C PHE A 656 17.16 3.39 10.27
N LEU A 657 17.68 4.24 9.38
CA LEU A 657 18.31 3.80 8.13
C LEU A 657 19.57 2.96 8.37
N LYS A 658 20.37 3.30 9.39
CA LYS A 658 21.53 2.53 9.81
C LYS A 658 21.13 1.15 10.33
N ASN A 659 20.10 1.07 11.17
CA ASN A 659 19.67 -0.18 11.77
C ASN A 659 18.98 -1.12 10.77
N GLN A 660 18.18 -0.58 9.85
CA GLN A 660 17.41 -1.38 8.89
C GLN A 660 18.18 -1.66 7.57
N TYR A 661 18.88 -0.66 7.04
CA TYR A 661 19.49 -0.69 5.71
C TYR A 661 21.02 -0.53 5.73
N MET A 662 21.63 -0.43 6.92
CA MET A 662 23.09 -0.43 7.11
C MET A 662 23.83 0.69 6.37
N PHE A 663 23.22 1.86 6.24
CA PHE A 663 23.86 3.06 5.68
C PHE A 663 23.48 4.33 6.45
N HIS A 664 24.31 5.38 6.31
CA HIS A 664 23.99 6.72 6.81
C HIS A 664 23.52 7.61 5.66
N CYS A 665 22.37 8.25 5.83
CA CYS A 665 21.82 9.11 4.78
C CYS A 665 22.61 10.42 4.62
N GLY A 666 23.12 10.63 3.41
CA GLY A 666 23.79 11.85 2.94
C GLY A 666 22.94 12.69 1.97
N CYS A 667 21.61 12.59 1.99
CA CYS A 667 20.79 13.51 1.19
C CYS A 667 20.89 14.95 1.73
N ILE A 668 20.61 15.94 0.88
CA ILE A 668 20.66 17.37 1.23
C ILE A 668 19.92 17.71 2.53
N ALA A 669 18.74 17.12 2.76
CA ALA A 669 17.97 17.34 3.98
C ALA A 669 18.64 16.83 5.27
N CYS A 670 19.54 15.85 5.16
CA CYS A 670 20.35 15.35 6.27
C CYS A 670 21.67 16.10 6.40
N GLU A 671 22.32 16.46 5.30
CA GLU A 671 23.57 17.24 5.28
C GLU A 671 23.34 18.63 5.88
N GLU A 672 22.32 19.33 5.40
CA GLU A 672 21.95 20.68 5.87
C GLU A 672 21.08 20.67 7.13
N ASN A 673 20.79 19.49 7.71
CA ASN A 673 19.98 19.34 8.92
C ASN A 673 18.63 20.07 8.86
N TRP A 674 17.85 19.84 7.79
CA TRP A 674 16.58 20.53 7.60
C TRP A 674 15.62 20.31 8.79
N PRO A 675 14.88 21.36 9.20
CA PRO A 675 14.06 21.34 10.41
C PRO A 675 12.77 20.53 10.21
N ILE A 676 12.22 20.07 11.34
CA ILE A 676 10.80 19.73 11.43
C ILE A 676 10.05 21.06 11.58
N PHE A 677 9.01 21.27 10.79
CA PHE A 677 8.21 22.50 10.90
C PHE A 677 7.34 22.44 12.16
N GLU A 678 7.43 23.44 13.04
CA GLU A 678 6.50 23.64 14.17
C GLU A 678 5.16 24.20 13.68
N ASP A 679 4.07 23.90 14.39
CA ASP A 679 2.70 24.10 13.89
C ASP A 679 2.30 25.56 13.58
N ASN A 680 3.07 26.56 14.03
CA ASN A 680 2.64 27.98 13.99
C ASN A 680 3.52 28.94 13.17
N LYS A 681 4.55 28.47 12.46
CA LYS A 681 5.36 29.34 11.56
C LYS A 681 5.13 29.00 10.09
N VAL A 682 4.74 30.00 9.29
CA VAL A 682 4.65 29.89 7.82
C VAL A 682 6.05 30.12 7.26
N TYR A 683 6.79 29.03 7.03
CA TYR A 683 8.06 29.09 6.29
C TYR A 683 7.78 28.93 4.80
N MET A 684 7.88 30.03 4.05
CA MET A 684 7.90 30.03 2.59
C MET A 684 9.25 30.54 2.10
N LYS A 685 9.89 29.74 1.25
CA LYS A 685 11.10 30.11 0.53
C LYS A 685 10.74 30.12 -0.94
N LEU A 686 10.88 31.26 -1.59
CA LEU A 686 10.51 31.46 -2.98
C LEU A 686 11.74 31.73 -3.84
N ALA A 687 11.74 31.22 -5.07
CA ALA A 687 12.70 31.65 -6.08
C ALA A 687 12.39 33.10 -6.49
N CYS A 688 13.41 33.91 -6.74
CA CYS A 688 13.20 35.22 -7.32
C CYS A 688 12.55 35.09 -8.72
N PRO A 689 11.50 35.86 -9.04
CA PRO A 689 10.84 35.79 -10.35
C PRO A 689 11.65 36.44 -11.48
N GLU A 690 12.85 36.97 -11.19
CA GLU A 690 13.73 37.56 -12.20
C GLU A 690 14.61 36.47 -12.83
N GLU A 691 14.58 36.35 -14.15
CA GLU A 691 15.20 35.22 -14.88
C GLU A 691 16.72 35.10 -14.70
N GLN A 692 17.37 36.18 -14.25
CA GLN A 692 18.81 36.25 -14.00
C GLN A 692 19.16 36.33 -12.50
N CYS A 693 18.20 36.03 -11.62
CA CYS A 693 18.40 36.12 -10.18
C CYS A 693 18.16 34.78 -9.49
N ASP A 694 19.22 34.18 -8.95
CA ASP A 694 19.17 32.90 -8.24
C ASP A 694 18.90 33.05 -6.74
N GLN A 695 18.47 34.24 -6.29
CA GLN A 695 18.22 34.48 -4.88
C GLN A 695 16.96 33.78 -4.38
N VAL A 696 17.06 33.22 -3.17
CA VAL A 696 15.94 32.68 -2.42
C VAL A 696 15.40 33.75 -1.49
N ILE A 697 14.09 33.92 -1.50
CA ILE A 697 13.39 34.94 -0.72
C ILE A 697 12.64 34.23 0.39
N GLU A 698 13.00 34.51 1.64
CA GLU A 698 12.26 34.04 2.80
C GLU A 698 11.10 35.00 3.06
N TYR A 699 9.88 34.46 3.02
CA TYR A 699 8.68 35.21 3.33
C TYR A 699 8.26 34.94 4.77
N ASP A 700 8.22 36.00 5.57
CA ASP A 700 7.87 35.99 6.99
C ASP A 700 6.39 36.35 7.25
N GLY A 701 5.57 36.52 6.20
CA GLY A 701 4.18 36.96 6.29
C GLY A 701 3.94 38.40 5.88
N LYS A 702 4.99 39.25 5.75
CA LYS A 702 4.82 40.68 5.43
C LYS A 702 4.59 40.94 3.93
N GLU A 703 3.73 41.90 3.61
CA GLU A 703 3.35 42.23 2.22
C GLU A 703 4.50 42.71 1.32
N LYS A 704 5.57 43.28 1.88
CA LYS A 704 6.72 43.80 1.12
C LYS A 704 7.89 42.82 1.14
N MET A 705 8.12 42.16 0.01
CA MET A 705 9.34 41.38 -0.25
C MET A 705 10.24 42.13 -1.22
N ASN A 706 11.45 42.48 -0.77
CA ASN A 706 12.51 42.94 -1.65
C ASN A 706 13.50 41.81 -1.83
N CYS A 707 13.82 41.46 -3.08
CA CYS A 707 14.96 40.58 -3.33
C CYS A 707 16.24 41.33 -2.89
N PRO A 708 17.08 40.73 -2.02
CA PRO A 708 18.29 41.38 -1.51
C PRO A 708 19.34 41.65 -2.60
N SER A 709 19.25 40.96 -3.75
CA SER A 709 20.18 41.15 -4.87
C SER A 709 19.65 42.09 -5.94
N CYS A 710 18.44 41.87 -6.47
CA CYS A 710 17.95 42.65 -7.62
C CYS A 710 17.06 43.84 -7.24
N GLY A 711 16.63 43.96 -5.98
CA GLY A 711 15.85 45.10 -5.47
C GLY A 711 14.45 45.29 -6.09
N PHE A 712 14.01 44.39 -6.97
CA PHE A 712 12.81 44.58 -7.79
C PHE A 712 11.51 44.20 -7.04
N ASN A 713 10.75 45.17 -6.54
CA ASN A 713 9.55 44.91 -5.71
C ASN A 713 8.28 44.54 -6.53
N LYS A 714 8.04 45.18 -7.69
CA LYS A 714 6.77 45.03 -8.45
C LYS A 714 6.44 43.61 -8.94
N LYS A 715 7.45 42.77 -9.24
CA LYS A 715 7.23 41.37 -9.66
C LYS A 715 6.81 40.47 -8.49
N HIS A 716 7.13 40.82 -7.25
CA HIS A 716 6.81 40.02 -6.06
C HIS A 716 5.34 40.13 -5.66
N GLU A 717 4.75 41.33 -5.71
CA GLU A 717 3.31 41.50 -5.46
C GLU A 717 2.45 40.73 -6.47
N HIS A 718 2.85 40.73 -7.75
CA HIS A 718 2.20 39.93 -8.78
C HIS A 718 2.33 38.44 -8.50
N LEU A 719 3.54 37.97 -8.17
CA LEU A 719 3.80 36.58 -7.80
C LEU A 719 2.95 36.14 -6.61
N LEU A 720 2.84 36.95 -5.56
CA LEU A 720 2.01 36.64 -4.39
C LEU A 720 0.51 36.55 -4.74
N LYS A 721 -0.01 37.45 -5.57
CA LYS A 721 -1.39 37.40 -6.06
C LYS A 721 -1.64 36.15 -6.90
N GLU A 722 -0.69 35.79 -7.76
CA GLU A 722 -0.75 34.57 -8.57
C GLU A 722 -0.74 33.31 -7.69
N ILE A 723 0.17 33.24 -6.71
CA ILE A 723 0.24 32.14 -5.73
C ILE A 723 -1.11 31.99 -5.01
N LYS A 724 -1.68 33.08 -4.48
CA LYS A 724 -3.01 33.08 -3.83
C LYS A 724 -4.09 32.52 -4.74
N SER A 725 -4.15 32.96 -5.99
CA SER A 725 -5.14 32.49 -6.96
C SER A 725 -4.99 30.99 -7.22
N LYS A 726 -3.76 30.55 -7.50
CA LYS A 726 -3.46 29.14 -7.81
C LYS A 726 -3.71 28.20 -6.63
N ILE A 727 -3.47 28.65 -5.39
CA ILE A 727 -3.82 27.87 -4.18
C ILE A 727 -5.33 27.65 -4.11
N LYS A 728 -6.16 28.67 -4.38
CA LYS A 728 -7.62 28.52 -4.39
C LYS A 728 -8.08 27.52 -5.45
N ASP A 729 -7.53 27.59 -6.66
CA ASP A 729 -7.87 26.66 -7.75
C ASP A 729 -7.48 25.22 -7.39
N PHE A 730 -6.33 25.05 -6.74
CA PHE A 730 -5.83 23.79 -6.23
C PHE A 730 -6.74 23.21 -5.14
N GLU A 731 -7.12 24.01 -4.14
CA GLU A 731 -8.04 23.62 -3.06
C GLU A 731 -9.41 23.20 -3.60
N HIS A 732 -9.97 24.01 -4.50
CA HIS A 732 -11.24 23.71 -5.16
C HIS A 732 -11.15 22.38 -5.93
N SER A 733 -10.09 22.19 -6.71
CA SER A 733 -9.89 20.95 -7.48
C SER A 733 -9.73 19.73 -6.57
N PHE A 734 -9.01 19.86 -5.47
CA PHE A 734 -8.86 18.78 -4.50
C PHE A 734 -10.17 18.45 -3.80
N HIS A 735 -10.98 19.46 -3.47
CA HIS A 735 -12.32 19.26 -2.93
C HIS A 735 -13.24 18.56 -3.95
N SER A 736 -13.25 19.00 -5.22
CA SER A 736 -14.00 18.34 -6.30
C SER A 736 -13.63 16.86 -6.43
N LEU A 737 -12.33 16.55 -6.37
CA LEU A 737 -11.83 15.18 -6.40
C LEU A 737 -12.37 14.35 -5.22
N LYS A 738 -12.36 14.91 -4.00
CA LYS A 738 -12.91 14.27 -2.80
C LYS A 738 -14.42 14.02 -2.89
N CYS A 739 -15.15 14.91 -3.55
CA CYS A 739 -16.58 14.74 -3.84
C CYS A 739 -16.87 13.78 -5.00
N GLY A 740 -15.84 13.22 -5.66
CA GLY A 740 -16.00 12.34 -6.81
C GLY A 740 -16.45 13.06 -8.08
N LEU A 741 -16.26 14.39 -8.15
CA LEU A 741 -16.65 15.24 -9.27
C LEU A 741 -15.42 15.56 -10.12
N GLU A 742 -15.58 15.58 -11.46
CA GLU A 742 -14.59 16.08 -12.41
C GLU A 742 -13.15 15.52 -12.22
N LYS A 743 -13.03 14.23 -11.87
CA LYS A 743 -11.79 13.56 -11.46
C LYS A 743 -10.58 13.88 -12.35
N GLU A 744 -10.73 13.80 -13.66
CA GLU A 744 -9.64 14.05 -14.62
C GLU A 744 -9.21 15.52 -14.65
N ALA A 745 -10.16 16.46 -14.67
CA ALA A 745 -9.89 17.88 -14.66
C ALA A 745 -9.24 18.30 -13.33
N ALA A 746 -9.75 17.79 -12.21
CA ALA A 746 -9.20 18.02 -10.88
C ALA A 746 -7.73 17.54 -10.77
N ILE A 747 -7.44 16.31 -11.21
CA ILE A 747 -6.07 15.77 -11.24
C ILE A 747 -5.17 16.64 -12.12
N THR A 748 -5.66 17.10 -13.28
CA THR A 748 -4.89 17.96 -14.19
C THR A 748 -4.52 19.28 -13.52
N THR A 749 -5.46 19.95 -12.86
CA THR A 749 -5.20 21.19 -12.11
C THR A 749 -4.20 20.96 -10.97
N ILE A 750 -4.34 19.86 -10.23
CA ILE A 750 -3.43 19.46 -9.16
C ILE A 750 -2.00 19.23 -9.69
N LYS A 751 -1.83 18.56 -10.84
CA LYS A 751 -0.52 18.38 -11.50
C LYS A 751 0.08 19.71 -11.94
N ASN A 752 -0.71 20.58 -12.57
CA ASN A 752 -0.26 21.90 -13.00
C ASN A 752 0.17 22.78 -11.82
N PHE A 753 -0.56 22.71 -10.71
CA PHE A 753 -0.18 23.39 -9.48
C PHE A 753 1.14 22.84 -8.92
N GLN A 754 1.32 21.52 -8.86
CA GLN A 754 2.57 20.93 -8.40
C GLN A 754 3.76 21.34 -9.28
N MET A 755 3.60 21.38 -10.61
CA MET A 755 4.60 21.93 -11.52
C MET A 755 4.95 23.39 -11.21
N TYR A 756 3.93 24.22 -10.99
CA TYR A 756 4.11 25.61 -10.59
C TYR A 756 4.84 25.70 -9.24
N SER A 757 4.48 24.87 -8.26
CA SER A 757 5.11 24.84 -6.94
C SER A 757 6.59 24.47 -7.03
N ASN A 758 6.95 23.48 -7.86
CA ASN A 758 8.34 23.07 -8.08
C ASN A 758 9.23 24.16 -8.71
N LYS A 759 8.65 25.08 -9.48
CA LYS A 759 9.38 26.21 -10.08
C LYS A 759 9.57 27.37 -9.10
N ASN A 760 8.56 27.65 -8.27
CA ASN A 760 8.51 28.89 -7.50
C ASN A 760 8.88 28.72 -6.02
N PHE A 761 8.78 27.51 -5.45
CA PHE A 761 9.08 27.25 -4.04
C PHE A 761 10.36 26.44 -3.88
N ILE A 762 11.20 26.84 -2.93
CA ILE A 762 12.52 26.25 -2.68
C ILE A 762 12.49 25.45 -1.37
N PRO A 763 12.78 24.14 -1.37
CA PRO A 763 12.95 23.38 -0.13
C PRO A 763 14.12 23.91 0.74
N PRO A 764 14.05 23.79 2.08
CA PRO A 764 12.91 23.29 2.86
C PRO A 764 11.83 24.38 3.02
N ALA A 765 10.60 24.07 2.56
CA ALA A 765 9.44 24.96 2.70
C ALA A 765 8.19 24.17 3.15
N ARG A 766 7.51 24.65 4.20
CA ARG A 766 6.34 23.96 4.80
C ARG A 766 5.17 23.87 3.83
N CYS A 767 4.86 24.97 3.15
CA CYS A 767 3.81 25.04 2.14
C CYS A 767 4.01 24.00 1.03
N LEU A 768 5.23 23.89 0.50
CA LEU A 768 5.57 22.91 -0.54
C LEU A 768 5.31 21.47 -0.08
N ARG A 769 5.56 21.16 1.20
CA ARG A 769 5.25 19.85 1.79
C ARG A 769 3.76 19.58 1.88
N ILE A 770 2.96 20.59 2.26
CA ILE A 770 1.50 20.49 2.27
C ILE A 770 0.97 20.23 0.86
N PHE A 771 1.45 20.98 -0.13
CA PHE A 771 1.07 20.80 -1.53
C PHE A 771 1.43 19.41 -2.06
N GLN A 772 2.66 18.95 -1.81
CA GLN A 772 3.10 17.61 -2.18
C GLN A 772 2.29 16.51 -1.49
N LYS A 773 1.86 16.71 -0.23
CA LYS A 773 1.00 15.75 0.48
C LYS A 773 -0.35 15.62 -0.23
N ILE A 774 -1.04 16.73 -0.45
CA ILE A 774 -2.34 16.78 -1.13
C ILE A 774 -2.23 16.22 -2.56
N PHE A 775 -1.16 16.58 -3.27
CA PHE A 775 -0.83 16.04 -4.59
C PHE A 775 -0.77 14.50 -4.56
N LYS A 776 -0.04 13.91 -3.61
CA LYS A 776 0.06 12.45 -3.47
C LYS A 776 -1.27 11.80 -3.11
N GLU A 777 -2.04 12.42 -2.21
CA GLU A 777 -3.37 11.94 -1.81
C GLU A 777 -4.31 11.78 -3.01
N SER A 778 -4.23 12.69 -4.01
CA SER A 778 -5.01 12.59 -5.25
C SER A 778 -4.77 11.30 -6.04
N PHE A 779 -3.59 10.67 -5.89
CA PHE A 779 -3.23 9.40 -6.52
C PHE A 779 -3.43 8.20 -5.58
N TYR A 780 -3.27 8.37 -4.27
CA TYR A 780 -3.59 7.31 -3.29
C TYR A 780 -5.05 6.86 -3.39
N LEU A 781 -5.96 7.78 -3.67
CA LEU A 781 -7.38 7.51 -3.91
C LEU A 781 -7.66 6.67 -5.18
N GLN A 782 -6.66 6.50 -6.05
CA GLN A 782 -6.74 5.64 -7.24
C GLN A 782 -6.13 4.25 -7.00
N GLY A 783 -5.59 4.01 -5.80
CA GLY A 783 -5.01 2.73 -5.40
C GLY A 783 -5.92 1.93 -4.47
N ASN A 784 -5.31 1.09 -3.65
CA ASN A 784 -5.97 0.34 -2.61
C ASN A 784 -6.59 1.28 -1.57
N ILE A 785 -7.93 1.38 -1.55
CA ILE A 785 -8.68 2.14 -0.56
C ILE A 785 -9.76 1.29 0.12
N PHE A 786 -10.06 1.60 1.38
CA PHE A 786 -11.20 1.06 2.11
C PHE A 786 -12.02 2.19 2.72
N ARG A 787 -13.29 2.29 2.31
CA ARG A 787 -14.23 3.29 2.85
C ARG A 787 -14.80 2.81 4.18
N ILE A 788 -14.61 3.61 5.23
CA ILE A 788 -15.26 3.44 6.52
C ILE A 788 -16.53 4.28 6.52
N HIS A 789 -17.68 3.62 6.51
CA HIS A 789 -18.97 4.28 6.69
C HIS A 789 -19.16 4.61 8.16
N THR A 790 -19.21 5.91 8.49
CA THR A 790 -19.63 6.35 9.82
C THR A 790 -21.15 6.21 9.91
N LYS A 791 -21.62 5.36 10.83
CA LYS A 791 -23.05 5.23 11.15
C LYS A 791 -23.57 6.47 11.86
#